data_AF-A0A8T0NLK9-F1
#
_entry.id   AF-A0A8T0NLK9-F1
#
_cell.length_a   1.000
_cell.length_b   1.000
_cell.length_c   1.000
_cell.angle_alpha   90.00
_cell.angle_beta   90.00
_cell.angle_gamma   90.00
#
_symmetry.space_group_name_H-M   'P 1'
#
loop_
_entity.id
_entity.type
_entity.pdbx_description
1 polymer ?
#
loop_
_entity_poly.entity_id
_entity_poly.type
_entity_poly.pdbx_seq_one_letter_code
_entity_poly.pdbx_strand_id
1 'polypeptide(L)'
;MELQTLRKQIVKESRRGQDLTKEMSSLREERDALRRECEGLSGAKKMIHDSNGSGKRLSDGEDPWSQIEELKQELGHEKNLNADLRVQLQKMQESNSELLLAVKDLDELVEQKNREISILREDTHEDPQEVEYEHALSIVHNSGHKIALSETSSEQEKEDEFMLDALAKKRDDISTSELEKKIMELSNEIELYKKDREDLEMQMEQLALDYEILKQENHDISSRLEQTQLREQLRMQYECSAHLAIISDLEANVESLDNELQTQAKNFEADIAEIMSAKVEQEQRAIKAEEALRKIRWNNATTAERLQEEFKVLSSQVSSAFSANERHLVQARKEVAELQLQKSQLEELLQKAQGDLGSIQDQHRVKVQQLITLVDFKSKEIDRLLMELKSKSDEFQNQKRCDEAKLSALSEEVDLLNAKIDKLSSERDELFEKNEQKDKEVAGISEKDAQLQDKAAEITSLNKELALLKDQVKMHLEELHYLKCSKNEKEETIGKLQIDIGSLKLQCENLKTLLSKKESEKDNLASQVLKLRRSLETKEGAKTNGVNADVKDNQHTNHKRVKHNTSSTGSTTALAGTNRHNAEGDCNCNGQAMRNAAEQSSKELASLKERNKAMEEELKELHERYSEISLRFAEVEGERQQLVMTVRSLKNSQR
;
A
#
# COMPACT_ATOMS: atom_id res chain seq x y z
N MET A 1 -61.15 -26.48 6.00
CA MET A 1 -59.67 -26.56 5.97
C MET A 1 -59.13 -26.11 4.61
N GLU A 2 -59.80 -26.48 3.52
CA GLU A 2 -59.30 -26.29 2.14
C GLU A 2 -58.79 -24.89 1.80
N LEU A 3 -59.47 -23.80 2.22
CA LEU A 3 -59.01 -22.42 1.97
C LEU A 3 -57.58 -22.15 2.47
N GLN A 4 -57.14 -22.80 3.54
CA GLN A 4 -55.78 -22.66 4.05
C GLN A 4 -54.77 -23.50 3.24
N THR A 5 -55.21 -24.63 2.68
CA THR A 5 -54.43 -25.46 1.73
C THR A 5 -54.26 -24.73 0.40
N LEU A 6 -55.34 -24.18 -0.17
CA LEU A 6 -55.31 -23.38 -1.39
C LEU A 6 -54.39 -22.15 -1.25
N ARG A 7 -54.48 -21.41 -0.13
CA ARG A 7 -53.54 -20.32 0.17
C ARG A 7 -52.08 -20.77 0.21
N LYS A 8 -51.79 -21.93 0.84
CA LYS A 8 -50.43 -22.51 0.83
C LYS A 8 -49.97 -22.92 -0.58
N GLN A 9 -50.87 -23.44 -1.42
CA GLN A 9 -50.55 -23.86 -2.79
C GLN A 9 -50.31 -22.66 -3.71
N ILE A 10 -51.13 -21.61 -3.61
CA ILE A 10 -50.92 -20.32 -4.30
C ILE A 10 -49.57 -19.72 -3.92
N VAL A 11 -49.18 -19.74 -2.63
CA VAL A 11 -47.85 -19.26 -2.21
C VAL A 11 -46.70 -20.12 -2.75
N LYS A 12 -46.89 -21.45 -2.90
CA LYS A 12 -45.89 -22.33 -3.54
C LYS A 12 -45.71 -22.01 -5.03
N GLU A 13 -46.80 -21.97 -5.81
CA GLU A 13 -46.71 -21.67 -7.24
C GLU A 13 -46.29 -20.21 -7.50
N SER A 14 -46.66 -19.26 -6.63
CA SER A 14 -46.15 -17.88 -6.70
C SER A 14 -44.64 -17.80 -6.46
N ARG A 15 -44.06 -18.65 -5.60
CA ARG A 15 -42.59 -18.74 -5.44
C ARG A 15 -41.96 -19.40 -6.66
N ARG A 16 -42.49 -20.54 -7.11
CA ARG A 16 -42.03 -21.24 -8.32
C ARG A 16 -42.03 -20.33 -9.55
N GLY A 17 -43.07 -19.53 -9.74
CA GLY A 17 -43.15 -18.52 -10.79
C GLY A 17 -42.11 -17.40 -10.64
N GLN A 18 -41.83 -16.93 -9.42
CA GLN A 18 -40.74 -15.98 -9.16
C GLN A 18 -39.37 -16.57 -9.45
N ASP A 19 -39.14 -17.84 -9.12
CA ASP A 19 -37.85 -18.50 -9.33
C ASP A 19 -37.61 -18.80 -10.83
N LEU A 20 -38.63 -19.28 -11.55
CA LEU A 20 -38.63 -19.38 -13.02
C LEU A 20 -38.43 -18.01 -13.70
N THR A 21 -38.97 -16.92 -13.11
CA THR A 21 -38.76 -15.57 -13.65
C THR A 21 -37.29 -15.13 -13.52
N LYS A 22 -36.60 -15.50 -12.43
CA LYS A 22 -35.17 -15.23 -12.23
C LYS A 22 -34.31 -15.99 -13.25
N GLU A 23 -34.61 -17.28 -13.43
CA GLU A 23 -33.96 -18.15 -14.42
C GLU A 23 -34.15 -17.61 -15.85
N MET A 24 -35.36 -17.15 -16.19
CA MET A 24 -35.65 -16.48 -17.45
C MET A 24 -34.99 -15.09 -17.60
N SER A 25 -34.56 -14.44 -16.53
CA SER A 25 -33.69 -13.25 -16.60
C SER A 25 -32.21 -13.60 -16.76
N SER A 26 -31.67 -14.60 -16.05
CA SER A 26 -30.26 -14.99 -16.21
C SER A 26 -30.00 -15.57 -17.61
N LEU A 27 -30.88 -16.45 -18.12
CA LEU A 27 -30.78 -16.97 -19.50
C LEU A 27 -30.95 -15.86 -20.56
N ARG A 28 -31.67 -14.77 -20.23
CA ARG A 28 -31.78 -13.58 -21.09
C ARG A 28 -30.49 -12.78 -21.09
N GLU A 29 -29.90 -12.56 -19.92
CA GLU A 29 -28.62 -11.84 -19.75
C GLU A 29 -27.46 -12.59 -20.40
N GLU A 30 -27.41 -13.93 -20.27
CA GLU A 30 -26.46 -14.81 -20.96
C GLU A 30 -26.61 -14.73 -22.47
N ARG A 31 -27.84 -14.89 -23.00
CA ARG A 31 -28.13 -14.72 -24.43
C ARG A 31 -27.71 -13.34 -24.95
N ASP A 32 -27.98 -12.29 -24.19
CA ASP A 32 -27.66 -10.92 -24.58
C ASP A 32 -26.17 -10.58 -24.35
N ALA A 33 -25.42 -11.38 -23.57
CA ALA A 33 -23.96 -11.37 -23.51
C ALA A 33 -23.33 -12.06 -24.72
N LEU A 34 -23.76 -13.30 -25.01
CA LEU A 34 -23.33 -14.05 -26.21
C LEU A 34 -23.62 -13.27 -27.49
N ARG A 35 -24.77 -12.57 -27.57
CA ARG A 35 -25.07 -11.66 -28.69
C ARG A 35 -24.04 -10.54 -28.83
N ARG A 36 -23.71 -9.85 -27.73
CA ARG A 36 -22.69 -8.78 -27.74
C ARG A 36 -21.31 -9.30 -28.08
N GLU A 37 -20.99 -10.54 -27.72
CA GLU A 37 -19.75 -11.21 -28.10
C GLU A 37 -19.71 -11.52 -29.61
N CYS A 38 -20.79 -12.09 -30.18
CA CYS A 38 -20.93 -12.30 -31.62
C CYS A 38 -20.89 -10.97 -32.42
N GLU A 39 -21.56 -9.93 -31.94
CA GLU A 39 -21.53 -8.59 -32.52
C GLU A 39 -20.12 -7.97 -32.43
N GLY A 40 -19.40 -8.18 -31.33
CA GLY A 40 -18.01 -7.76 -31.14
C GLY A 40 -17.03 -8.48 -32.09
N LEU A 41 -17.19 -9.80 -32.26
CA LEU A 41 -16.41 -10.59 -33.22
C LEU A 41 -16.70 -10.17 -34.66
N SER A 42 -17.97 -9.86 -34.99
CA SER A 42 -18.34 -9.29 -36.30
C SER A 42 -17.75 -7.89 -36.52
N GLY A 43 -17.68 -7.07 -35.47
CA GLY A 43 -16.99 -5.77 -35.48
C GLY A 43 -15.48 -5.89 -35.69
N ALA A 44 -14.83 -6.87 -35.04
CA ALA A 44 -13.42 -7.16 -35.22
C ALA A 44 -13.11 -7.64 -36.65
N LYS A 45 -13.95 -8.52 -37.22
CA LYS A 45 -13.86 -8.94 -38.65
C LYS A 45 -13.91 -7.73 -39.59
N LYS A 46 -14.66 -6.68 -39.24
CA LYS A 46 -14.78 -5.45 -40.04
C LYS A 46 -13.55 -4.55 -39.95
N MET A 47 -12.98 -4.32 -38.76
CA MET A 47 -11.74 -3.54 -38.63
C MET A 47 -10.56 -4.16 -39.39
N ILE A 48 -10.46 -5.50 -39.43
CA ILE A 48 -9.38 -6.20 -40.15
C ILE A 48 -9.47 -5.98 -41.67
N HIS A 49 -10.68 -5.86 -42.20
CA HIS A 49 -10.93 -5.65 -43.63
C HIS A 49 -10.53 -4.25 -44.09
N ASP A 50 -10.79 -3.22 -43.27
CA ASP A 50 -10.58 -1.81 -43.64
C ASP A 50 -9.11 -1.34 -43.50
N SER A 51 -8.23 -2.14 -42.87
CA SER A 51 -6.83 -1.76 -42.61
C SER A 51 -5.78 -2.28 -43.61
N ASN A 52 -6.08 -3.32 -44.41
CA ASN A 52 -5.07 -4.01 -45.23
C ASN A 52 -5.17 -3.69 -46.74
N GLY A 53 -4.82 -2.45 -47.09
CA GLY A 53 -4.55 -2.06 -48.48
C GLY A 53 -3.22 -2.63 -48.99
N SER A 54 -3.29 -3.56 -49.94
CA SER A 54 -2.17 -4.24 -50.63
C SER A 54 -1.31 -5.21 -49.78
N GLY A 55 -1.05 -6.42 -50.31
CA GLY A 55 -0.31 -7.45 -49.56
C GLY A 55 -0.26 -8.83 -50.24
N LYS A 56 0.14 -8.90 -51.51
CA LYS A 56 0.13 -10.15 -52.30
C LYS A 56 1.00 -11.27 -51.69
N ARG A 57 0.36 -12.33 -51.20
CA ARG A 57 0.94 -13.68 -51.01
C ARG A 57 -0.03 -14.74 -51.50
N LEU A 58 0.51 -15.88 -51.91
CA LEU A 58 -0.22 -17.03 -52.44
C LEU A 58 -0.48 -18.06 -51.33
N SER A 59 -1.67 -18.63 -51.30
CA SER A 59 -1.95 -19.99 -50.82
C SER A 59 -3.33 -20.39 -51.34
N ASP A 60 -3.48 -21.60 -51.87
CA ASP A 60 -4.78 -22.15 -52.30
C ASP A 60 -5.60 -22.59 -51.07
N GLY A 61 -6.11 -21.59 -50.37
CA GLY A 61 -7.17 -21.75 -49.38
C GLY A 61 -8.41 -21.02 -49.87
N GLU A 62 -9.42 -21.77 -50.31
CA GLU A 62 -10.74 -21.20 -50.54
C GLU A 62 -11.26 -20.57 -49.25
N ASP A 63 -11.92 -19.42 -49.35
CA ASP A 63 -12.48 -18.75 -48.19
C ASP A 63 -13.45 -19.71 -47.47
N PRO A 64 -13.33 -19.98 -46.15
CA PRO A 64 -14.21 -20.92 -45.46
C PRO A 64 -15.71 -20.60 -45.58
N TRP A 65 -16.07 -19.38 -45.99
CA TRP A 65 -17.45 -19.01 -46.34
C TRP A 65 -17.95 -19.66 -47.63
N SER A 66 -17.09 -19.90 -48.62
CA SER A 66 -17.41 -20.67 -49.83
C SER A 66 -17.70 -22.12 -49.47
N GLN A 67 -16.81 -22.78 -48.71
CA GLN A 67 -16.97 -24.17 -48.26
C GLN A 67 -18.23 -24.34 -47.40
N ILE A 68 -18.55 -23.37 -46.54
CA ILE A 68 -19.80 -23.35 -45.76
C ILE A 68 -21.05 -23.18 -46.65
N GLU A 69 -20.97 -22.48 -47.78
CA GLU A 69 -22.10 -22.33 -48.71
C GLU A 69 -22.26 -23.53 -49.67
N GLU A 70 -21.16 -24.20 -50.00
CA GLU A 70 -21.14 -25.47 -50.73
C GLU A 70 -21.77 -26.60 -49.88
N LEU A 71 -21.31 -26.78 -48.63
CA LEU A 71 -21.89 -27.73 -47.67
C LEU A 71 -23.39 -27.48 -47.40
N LYS A 72 -23.88 -26.24 -47.52
CA LYS A 72 -25.33 -25.94 -47.46
C LYS A 72 -26.07 -26.40 -48.72
N GLN A 73 -25.46 -26.25 -49.89
CA GLN A 73 -26.05 -26.68 -51.16
C GLN A 73 -26.10 -28.20 -51.21
N GLU A 74 -25.01 -28.90 -50.86
CA GLU A 74 -24.96 -30.36 -50.70
C GLU A 74 -26.05 -30.85 -49.71
N LEU A 75 -26.12 -30.26 -48.51
CA LEU A 75 -27.15 -30.57 -47.52
C LEU A 75 -28.57 -30.24 -48.01
N GLY A 76 -28.72 -29.33 -48.97
CA GLY A 76 -29.98 -29.05 -49.66
C GLY A 76 -30.33 -30.13 -50.68
N HIS A 77 -29.37 -30.56 -51.50
CA HIS A 77 -29.52 -31.65 -52.46
C HIS A 77 -29.83 -32.98 -51.76
N GLU A 78 -29.11 -33.32 -50.69
CA GLU A 78 -29.37 -34.48 -49.85
C GLU A 78 -30.79 -34.47 -49.25
N LYS A 79 -31.26 -33.33 -48.74
CA LYS A 79 -32.63 -33.22 -48.21
C LYS A 79 -33.70 -33.45 -49.28
N ASN A 80 -33.46 -32.97 -50.50
CA ASN A 80 -34.37 -33.19 -51.63
C ASN A 80 -34.35 -34.67 -52.06
N LEU A 81 -33.17 -35.27 -52.23
CA LEU A 81 -33.01 -36.70 -52.56
C LEU A 81 -33.65 -37.60 -51.49
N ASN A 82 -33.49 -37.27 -50.21
CA ASN A 82 -34.09 -38.01 -49.10
C ASN A 82 -35.63 -37.85 -49.08
N ALA A 83 -36.18 -36.71 -49.52
CA ALA A 83 -37.61 -36.53 -49.69
C ALA A 83 -38.16 -37.36 -50.87
N ASP A 84 -37.48 -37.35 -52.03
CA ASP A 84 -37.85 -38.16 -53.18
C ASP A 84 -37.78 -39.66 -52.88
N LEU A 85 -36.76 -40.10 -52.13
CA LEU A 85 -36.63 -41.50 -51.69
C LEU A 85 -37.77 -41.90 -50.74
N ARG A 86 -38.20 -41.02 -49.83
CA ARG A 86 -39.38 -41.27 -48.98
C ARG A 86 -40.67 -41.38 -49.80
N VAL A 87 -40.85 -40.54 -50.83
CA VAL A 87 -42.01 -40.61 -51.73
C VAL A 87 -41.99 -41.91 -52.55
N GLN A 88 -40.82 -42.39 -52.97
CA GLN A 88 -40.67 -43.69 -53.63
C GLN A 88 -40.98 -44.86 -52.69
N LEU A 89 -40.45 -44.83 -51.46
CA LEU A 89 -40.75 -45.84 -50.43
C LEU A 89 -42.23 -45.87 -50.05
N GLN A 90 -42.88 -44.72 -49.92
CA GLN A 90 -44.32 -44.64 -49.67
C GLN A 90 -45.12 -45.27 -50.83
N LYS A 91 -44.84 -44.91 -52.09
CA LYS A 91 -45.50 -45.51 -53.27
C LYS A 91 -45.27 -47.02 -53.36
N MET A 92 -44.09 -47.50 -52.98
CA MET A 92 -43.80 -48.93 -52.89
C MET A 92 -44.62 -49.61 -51.78
N GLN A 93 -44.77 -48.97 -50.61
CA GLN A 93 -45.62 -49.48 -49.53
C GLN A 93 -47.11 -49.48 -49.88
N GLU A 94 -47.59 -48.46 -50.58
CA GLU A 94 -48.96 -48.37 -51.12
C GLU A 94 -49.21 -49.48 -52.16
N SER A 95 -48.30 -49.64 -53.14
CA SER A 95 -48.39 -50.69 -54.16
C SER A 95 -48.28 -52.11 -53.57
N ASN A 96 -47.41 -52.33 -52.57
CA ASN A 96 -47.33 -53.59 -51.84
C ASN A 96 -48.62 -53.88 -51.04
N SER A 97 -49.31 -52.84 -50.56
CA SER A 97 -50.60 -52.98 -49.85
C SER A 97 -51.74 -53.33 -50.82
N GLU A 98 -51.74 -52.73 -52.01
CA GLU A 98 -52.67 -53.07 -53.11
C GLU A 98 -52.45 -54.52 -53.60
N LEU A 99 -51.19 -54.92 -53.80
CA LEU A 99 -50.85 -56.31 -54.15
C LEU A 99 -51.27 -57.31 -53.05
N LEU A 100 -51.08 -56.96 -51.78
CA LEU A 100 -51.47 -57.81 -50.65
C LEU A 100 -53.00 -57.91 -50.47
N LEU A 101 -53.77 -56.93 -50.95
CA LEU A 101 -55.22 -57.06 -51.09
C LEU A 101 -55.58 -57.98 -52.26
N ALA A 102 -55.01 -57.75 -53.44
CA ALA A 102 -55.27 -58.58 -54.62
C ALA A 102 -54.92 -60.07 -54.41
N VAL A 103 -53.87 -60.37 -53.64
CA VAL A 103 -53.53 -61.75 -53.24
C VAL A 103 -54.59 -62.35 -52.31
N LYS A 104 -55.12 -61.58 -51.35
CA LYS A 104 -56.21 -62.05 -50.47
C LYS A 104 -57.51 -62.31 -51.22
N ASP A 105 -57.85 -61.44 -52.18
CA ASP A 105 -59.03 -61.62 -53.03
C ASP A 105 -58.89 -62.89 -53.89
N LEU A 106 -57.67 -63.20 -54.36
CA LEU A 106 -57.36 -64.46 -55.05
C LEU A 106 -57.39 -65.67 -54.11
N ASP A 107 -56.86 -65.57 -52.89
CA ASP A 107 -56.93 -66.64 -51.88
C ASP A 107 -58.39 -66.95 -51.49
N GLU A 108 -59.24 -65.93 -51.31
CA GLU A 108 -60.67 -66.13 -51.02
C GLU A 108 -61.43 -66.76 -52.21
N LEU A 109 -61.08 -66.37 -53.45
CA LEU A 109 -61.60 -67.02 -54.66
C LEU A 109 -61.13 -68.48 -54.80
N VAL A 110 -59.86 -68.77 -54.49
CA VAL A 110 -59.32 -70.14 -54.47
C VAL A 110 -60.02 -70.97 -53.40
N GLU A 111 -60.20 -70.43 -52.19
CA GLU A 111 -60.94 -71.12 -51.14
C GLU A 111 -62.43 -71.29 -51.47
N GLN A 112 -63.04 -70.35 -52.20
CA GLN A 112 -64.39 -70.56 -52.74
C GLN A 112 -64.40 -71.70 -53.76
N LYS A 113 -63.42 -71.75 -54.68
CA LYS A 113 -63.32 -72.83 -55.67
C LYS A 113 -62.97 -74.18 -55.05
N ASN A 114 -62.16 -74.23 -54.00
CA ASN A 114 -61.90 -75.44 -53.23
C ASN A 114 -63.19 -75.96 -52.55
N ARG A 115 -64.03 -75.06 -52.01
CA ARG A 115 -65.35 -75.40 -51.46
C ARG A 115 -66.31 -75.90 -52.54
N GLU A 116 -66.38 -75.25 -53.70
CA GLU A 116 -67.18 -75.70 -54.84
C GLU A 116 -66.72 -77.07 -55.37
N ILE A 117 -65.40 -77.30 -55.48
CA ILE A 117 -64.81 -78.61 -55.87
C ILE A 117 -65.10 -79.69 -54.83
N SER A 118 -65.12 -79.35 -53.53
CA SER A 118 -65.47 -80.28 -52.47
C SER A 118 -66.93 -80.73 -52.57
N ILE A 119 -67.85 -79.77 -52.79
CA ILE A 119 -69.28 -80.07 -53.02
C ILE A 119 -69.45 -80.95 -54.25
N LEU A 120 -68.82 -80.60 -55.38
CA LEU A 120 -68.88 -81.40 -56.61
C LEU A 120 -68.30 -82.81 -56.45
N ARG A 121 -67.27 -82.99 -55.59
CA ARG A 121 -66.72 -84.32 -55.27
C ARG A 121 -67.63 -85.15 -54.37
N GLU A 122 -68.39 -84.51 -53.49
CA GLU A 122 -69.38 -85.14 -52.61
C GLU A 122 -70.68 -85.49 -53.37
N ASP A 123 -71.02 -84.71 -54.40
CA ASP A 123 -72.07 -85.05 -55.40
C ASP A 123 -71.62 -86.20 -56.32
N THR A 124 -70.33 -86.33 -56.67
CA THR A 124 -69.79 -87.51 -57.40
C THR A 124 -69.50 -88.69 -56.47
N HIS A 125 -70.42 -88.99 -55.55
CA HIS A 125 -70.33 -90.22 -54.76
C HIS A 125 -70.71 -91.41 -55.66
N GLU A 126 -69.72 -92.13 -56.17
CA GLU A 126 -69.88 -93.22 -57.13
C GLU A 126 -70.89 -94.28 -56.64
N ASP A 127 -71.83 -94.63 -57.51
CA ASP A 127 -72.69 -95.81 -57.31
C ASP A 127 -71.81 -97.07 -57.42
N PRO A 128 -71.81 -98.01 -56.46
CA PRO A 128 -70.81 -99.10 -56.39
C PRO A 128 -70.79 -100.14 -57.54
N GLN A 129 -71.43 -99.86 -58.67
CA GLN A 129 -71.72 -100.79 -59.76
C GLN A 129 -70.73 -100.70 -60.95
N GLU A 130 -70.01 -99.58 -61.11
CA GLU A 130 -69.23 -99.31 -62.35
C GLU A 130 -67.85 -99.99 -62.39
N VAL A 131 -67.31 -100.42 -61.23
CA VAL A 131 -65.97 -101.05 -61.12
C VAL A 131 -65.93 -102.49 -61.65
N GLU A 132 -67.06 -103.19 -61.78
CA GLU A 132 -67.11 -104.58 -62.28
C GLU A 132 -66.95 -104.71 -63.80
N TYR A 133 -67.09 -103.64 -64.58
CA TYR A 133 -67.08 -103.73 -66.06
C TYR A 133 -65.68 -103.78 -66.68
N GLU A 134 -64.72 -102.99 -66.18
CA GLU A 134 -63.35 -102.93 -66.71
C GLU A 134 -62.58 -104.26 -66.52
N HIS A 135 -62.78 -104.94 -65.38
CA HIS A 135 -62.04 -106.17 -65.05
C HIS A 135 -62.47 -107.38 -65.93
N ALA A 136 -63.58 -107.27 -66.68
CA ALA A 136 -64.09 -108.34 -67.53
C ALA A 136 -63.33 -108.52 -68.86
N LEU A 137 -62.70 -107.45 -69.38
CA LEU A 137 -62.11 -107.45 -70.74
C LEU A 137 -60.65 -107.95 -70.80
N SER A 138 -60.00 -108.16 -69.66
CA SER A 138 -58.57 -108.53 -69.58
C SER A 138 -58.28 -110.04 -69.75
N ILE A 139 -59.30 -110.92 -69.69
CA ILE A 139 -59.11 -112.38 -69.50
C ILE A 139 -59.39 -113.19 -70.78
N VAL A 140 -59.33 -112.59 -71.97
CA VAL A 140 -59.57 -113.30 -73.26
C VAL A 140 -58.50 -112.97 -74.31
N HIS A 141 -57.27 -113.47 -74.14
CA HIS A 141 -56.37 -113.75 -75.28
C HIS A 141 -55.22 -114.74 -74.99
N ASN A 142 -55.49 -115.83 -74.26
CA ASN A 142 -54.47 -116.88 -73.98
C ASN A 142 -55.03 -118.32 -74.06
N SER A 143 -55.48 -118.73 -75.25
CA SER A 143 -55.76 -120.15 -75.54
C SER A 143 -55.48 -120.50 -77.01
N GLY A 144 -54.31 -121.08 -77.29
CA GLY A 144 -53.96 -121.57 -78.63
C GLY A 144 -54.77 -122.81 -79.02
N HIS A 145 -55.91 -122.61 -79.69
CA HIS A 145 -56.82 -123.69 -80.05
C HIS A 145 -56.36 -124.42 -81.33
N LYS A 146 -55.48 -125.42 -81.16
CA LYS A 146 -55.02 -126.29 -82.25
C LYS A 146 -56.11 -127.30 -82.63
N ILE A 147 -57.08 -126.86 -83.42
CA ILE A 147 -58.14 -127.72 -83.97
C ILE A 147 -57.52 -128.72 -84.95
N ALA A 148 -57.43 -129.98 -84.54
CA ALA A 148 -57.35 -131.11 -85.44
C ALA A 148 -58.78 -131.57 -85.74
N LEU A 149 -59.15 -131.65 -87.03
CA LEU A 149 -60.41 -132.25 -87.48
C LEU A 149 -60.11 -133.52 -88.26
N SER A 150 -60.93 -134.55 -88.05
CA SER A 150 -60.71 -135.89 -88.58
C SER A 150 -62.04 -136.64 -88.75
N GLU A 151 -62.56 -136.66 -89.97
CA GLU A 151 -63.66 -137.52 -90.45
C GLU A 151 -63.27 -137.91 -91.90
N THR A 152 -63.21 -139.15 -92.41
CA THR A 152 -63.74 -140.50 -92.12
C THR A 152 -65.15 -140.83 -92.66
N SER A 153 -65.23 -141.97 -93.37
CA SER A 153 -66.41 -142.53 -94.07
C SER A 153 -66.86 -141.76 -95.34
N SER A 154 -67.52 -142.37 -96.33
CA SER A 154 -67.95 -143.78 -96.45
C SER A 154 -67.83 -144.35 -97.87
N GLU A 155 -68.16 -145.64 -98.02
CA GLU A 155 -67.80 -146.55 -99.12
C GLU A 155 -68.87 -146.65 -100.24
N GLN A 156 -68.54 -147.39 -101.31
CA GLN A 156 -69.47 -148.00 -102.30
C GLN A 156 -70.18 -147.02 -103.28
N GLU A 157 -70.55 -147.38 -104.52
CA GLU A 157 -70.76 -148.70 -105.14
C GLU A 157 -70.19 -148.86 -106.58
N LYS A 158 -69.81 -150.12 -106.91
CA LYS A 158 -70.09 -150.92 -108.15
C LYS A 158 -70.19 -150.17 -109.50
N GLU A 159 -69.47 -150.50 -110.58
CA GLU A 159 -69.13 -151.80 -111.19
C GLU A 159 -70.35 -152.56 -111.79
N ASP A 160 -70.13 -153.16 -112.97
CA ASP A 160 -71.14 -153.70 -113.92
C ASP A 160 -72.09 -152.64 -114.55
N GLU A 161 -72.67 -152.83 -115.76
CA GLU A 161 -72.86 -154.07 -116.52
C GLU A 161 -72.57 -153.91 -118.03
N PHE A 162 -71.85 -154.87 -118.62
CA PHE A 162 -71.56 -154.97 -120.06
C PHE A 162 -72.66 -155.82 -120.76
N MET A 163 -73.77 -155.21 -121.18
CA MET A 163 -74.87 -155.97 -121.81
C MET A 163 -75.63 -155.21 -122.93
N LEU A 164 -75.88 -155.92 -124.05
CA LEU A 164 -76.85 -155.62 -125.12
C LEU A 164 -76.58 -154.29 -125.88
N ASP A 165 -75.98 -154.22 -127.08
CA ASP A 165 -75.90 -155.15 -128.24
C ASP A 165 -77.21 -155.83 -128.67
N ALA A 166 -78.36 -155.39 -128.16
CA ALA A 166 -79.64 -155.96 -128.56
C ALA A 166 -80.84 -155.00 -128.45
N LEU A 167 -80.78 -153.81 -129.05
CA LEU A 167 -82.00 -153.13 -129.54
C LEU A 167 -81.80 -152.06 -130.64
N ALA A 168 -80.61 -151.96 -131.26
CA ALA A 168 -80.34 -151.06 -132.39
C ALA A 168 -80.99 -151.52 -133.71
N LYS A 169 -82.32 -151.70 -133.72
CA LYS A 169 -83.11 -152.05 -134.91
C LYS A 169 -84.43 -151.28 -134.96
N LYS A 170 -84.29 -150.01 -135.39
CA LYS A 170 -85.31 -148.97 -135.60
C LYS A 170 -85.89 -148.31 -134.34
N ARG A 171 -85.27 -147.21 -133.91
CA ARG A 171 -85.99 -145.99 -133.51
C ARG A 171 -85.12 -144.72 -133.57
N ASP A 172 -85.29 -143.99 -134.67
CA ASP A 172 -85.34 -142.53 -134.84
C ASP A 172 -84.23 -141.65 -134.20
N ASP A 173 -83.50 -140.92 -135.05
CA ASP A 173 -82.27 -140.13 -134.79
C ASP A 173 -82.40 -138.90 -133.85
N ILE A 174 -83.53 -138.76 -133.14
CA ILE A 174 -83.80 -137.60 -132.27
C ILE A 174 -83.07 -137.76 -130.92
N SER A 175 -83.10 -138.96 -130.36
CA SER A 175 -82.58 -139.27 -129.01
C SER A 175 -81.05 -139.08 -128.89
N THR A 176 -80.31 -139.23 -129.98
CA THR A 176 -78.85 -139.08 -130.03
C THR A 176 -78.43 -137.61 -130.03
N SER A 177 -79.10 -136.77 -130.81
CA SER A 177 -78.80 -135.33 -130.89
C SER A 177 -79.08 -134.60 -129.57
N GLU A 178 -80.11 -135.01 -128.82
CA GLU A 178 -80.38 -134.50 -127.47
C GLU A 178 -79.27 -134.87 -126.48
N LEU A 179 -78.72 -136.09 -126.58
CA LEU A 179 -77.60 -136.54 -125.74
C LEU A 179 -76.29 -135.81 -126.08
N GLU A 180 -75.96 -135.66 -127.36
CA GLU A 180 -74.79 -134.88 -127.82
C GLU A 180 -74.86 -133.43 -127.34
N LYS A 181 -76.03 -132.80 -127.45
CA LYS A 181 -76.26 -131.45 -126.92
C LYS A 181 -76.04 -131.39 -125.42
N LYS A 182 -76.48 -132.39 -124.65
CA LYS A 182 -76.27 -132.41 -123.20
C LYS A 182 -74.80 -132.66 -122.81
N ILE A 183 -74.08 -133.49 -123.57
CA ILE A 183 -72.64 -133.69 -123.40
C ILE A 183 -71.87 -132.39 -123.66
N MET A 184 -72.25 -131.63 -124.70
CA MET A 184 -71.65 -130.32 -125.01
C MET A 184 -71.95 -129.28 -123.93
N GLU A 185 -73.20 -129.18 -123.44
CA GLU A 185 -73.55 -128.31 -122.31
C GLU A 185 -72.71 -128.61 -121.06
N LEU A 186 -72.62 -129.89 -120.67
CA LEU A 186 -71.84 -130.33 -119.52
C LEU A 186 -70.33 -130.11 -119.74
N SER A 187 -69.84 -130.22 -120.97
CA SER A 187 -68.42 -129.94 -121.30
C SER A 187 -68.08 -128.46 -121.14
N ASN A 188 -68.96 -127.56 -121.57
CA ASN A 188 -68.82 -126.11 -121.38
C ASN A 188 -68.91 -125.73 -119.90
N GLU A 189 -69.81 -126.37 -119.15
CA GLU A 189 -69.95 -126.21 -117.69
C GLU A 189 -68.67 -126.67 -116.95
N ILE A 190 -68.08 -127.80 -117.36
CA ILE A 190 -66.78 -128.27 -116.86
C ILE A 190 -65.63 -127.32 -117.23
N GLU A 191 -65.68 -126.66 -118.40
CA GLU A 191 -64.67 -125.67 -118.81
C GLU A 191 -64.79 -124.36 -118.01
N LEU A 192 -66.01 -123.90 -117.73
CA LEU A 192 -66.26 -122.79 -116.81
C LEU A 192 -65.75 -123.10 -115.40
N TYR A 193 -66.09 -124.26 -114.83
CA TYR A 193 -65.59 -124.64 -113.50
C TYR A 193 -64.07 -124.80 -113.41
N LYS A 194 -63.37 -125.16 -114.51
CA LYS A 194 -61.90 -125.13 -114.56
C LYS A 194 -61.37 -123.70 -114.49
N LYS A 195 -61.96 -122.79 -115.28
CA LYS A 195 -61.58 -121.38 -115.29
C LYS A 195 -61.85 -120.71 -113.94
N ASP A 196 -63.02 -120.93 -113.35
CA ASP A 196 -63.38 -120.36 -112.04
C ASP A 196 -62.42 -120.87 -110.95
N ARG A 197 -61.99 -122.13 -111.03
CA ARG A 197 -60.95 -122.70 -110.16
C ARG A 197 -59.57 -122.04 -110.40
N GLU A 198 -59.18 -121.79 -111.64
CA GLU A 198 -57.92 -121.12 -111.99
C GLU A 198 -57.92 -119.64 -111.57
N ASP A 199 -59.06 -118.94 -111.73
CA ASP A 199 -59.27 -117.58 -111.22
C ASP A 199 -59.26 -117.53 -109.67
N LEU A 200 -59.74 -118.58 -108.99
CA LEU A 200 -59.63 -118.75 -107.53
C LEU A 200 -58.20 -119.08 -107.08
N GLU A 201 -57.46 -119.88 -107.85
CA GLU A 201 -56.07 -120.24 -107.57
C GLU A 201 -55.17 -118.99 -107.66
N MET A 202 -55.32 -118.17 -108.70
CA MET A 202 -54.65 -116.87 -108.81
C MET A 202 -55.02 -115.90 -107.67
N GLN A 203 -56.27 -115.87 -107.23
CA GLN A 203 -56.68 -115.06 -106.06
C GLN A 203 -56.02 -115.54 -104.76
N MET A 204 -55.88 -116.86 -104.58
CA MET A 204 -55.22 -117.45 -103.42
C MET A 204 -53.70 -117.18 -103.44
N GLU A 205 -53.05 -117.24 -104.60
CA GLU A 205 -51.64 -116.86 -104.76
C GLU A 205 -51.42 -115.36 -104.48
N GLN A 206 -52.27 -114.48 -105.02
CA GLN A 206 -52.20 -113.04 -104.75
C GLN A 206 -52.36 -112.74 -103.25
N LEU A 207 -53.36 -113.35 -102.59
CA LEU A 207 -53.58 -113.18 -101.15
C LEU A 207 -52.38 -113.69 -100.31
N ALA A 208 -51.70 -114.75 -100.76
CA ALA A 208 -50.49 -115.25 -100.10
C ALA A 208 -49.29 -114.29 -100.26
N LEU A 209 -49.15 -113.64 -101.42
CA LEU A 209 -48.15 -112.58 -101.64
C LEU A 209 -48.45 -111.34 -100.78
N ASP A 210 -49.69 -110.87 -100.77
CA ASP A 210 -50.11 -109.71 -99.97
C ASP A 210 -49.92 -109.95 -98.46
N TYR A 211 -50.18 -111.17 -97.99
CA TYR A 211 -49.92 -111.57 -96.61
C TYR A 211 -48.42 -111.52 -96.25
N GLU A 212 -47.53 -112.01 -97.12
CA GLU A 212 -46.09 -111.99 -96.87
C GLU A 212 -45.50 -110.56 -96.96
N ILE A 213 -46.03 -109.71 -97.85
CA ILE A 213 -45.72 -108.28 -97.89
C ILE A 213 -46.12 -107.61 -96.57
N LEU A 214 -47.37 -107.76 -96.13
CA LEU A 214 -47.87 -107.18 -94.89
C LEU A 214 -47.09 -107.67 -93.65
N LYS A 215 -46.63 -108.92 -93.67
CA LYS A 215 -45.77 -109.52 -92.65
C LYS A 215 -44.36 -108.90 -92.62
N GLN A 216 -43.76 -108.62 -93.78
CA GLN A 216 -42.49 -107.87 -93.84
C GLN A 216 -42.67 -106.42 -93.38
N GLU A 217 -43.71 -105.71 -93.84
CA GLU A 217 -43.99 -104.34 -93.41
C GLU A 217 -44.21 -104.24 -91.89
N ASN A 218 -44.93 -105.20 -91.29
CA ASN A 218 -45.13 -105.27 -89.85
C ASN A 218 -43.81 -105.50 -89.09
N HIS A 219 -42.92 -106.35 -89.60
CA HIS A 219 -41.58 -106.54 -89.03
C HIS A 219 -40.73 -105.26 -89.11
N ASP A 220 -40.73 -104.58 -90.27
CA ASP A 220 -40.00 -103.33 -90.48
C ASP A 220 -40.55 -102.19 -89.59
N ILE A 221 -41.87 -102.10 -89.43
CA ILE A 221 -42.53 -101.17 -88.50
C ILE A 221 -42.15 -101.48 -87.05
N SER A 222 -42.17 -102.75 -86.65
CA SER A 222 -41.83 -103.18 -85.29
C SER A 222 -40.36 -102.85 -84.94
N SER A 223 -39.43 -103.17 -85.84
CA SER A 223 -38.01 -102.87 -85.69
C SER A 223 -37.74 -101.35 -85.63
N ARG A 224 -38.42 -100.57 -86.48
CA ARG A 224 -38.34 -99.09 -86.43
C ARG A 224 -38.93 -98.51 -85.13
N LEU A 225 -39.98 -99.10 -84.58
CA LEU A 225 -40.58 -98.68 -83.32
C LEU A 225 -39.62 -98.94 -82.15
N GLU A 226 -39.04 -100.14 -82.06
CA GLU A 226 -38.03 -100.51 -81.06
C GLU A 226 -36.80 -99.59 -81.15
N GLN A 227 -36.26 -99.37 -82.36
CA GLN A 227 -35.14 -98.45 -82.59
C GLN A 227 -35.48 -97.01 -82.14
N THR A 228 -36.71 -96.56 -82.37
CA THR A 228 -37.16 -95.22 -81.96
C THR A 228 -37.28 -95.12 -80.44
N GLN A 229 -37.83 -96.13 -79.78
CA GLN A 229 -37.92 -96.20 -78.31
C GLN A 229 -36.54 -96.19 -77.66
N LEU A 230 -35.59 -97.01 -78.15
CA LEU A 230 -34.21 -97.03 -77.65
C LEU A 230 -33.49 -95.70 -77.84
N ARG A 231 -33.68 -95.05 -79.01
CA ARG A 231 -33.11 -93.73 -79.29
C ARG A 231 -33.70 -92.66 -78.37
N GLU A 232 -35.00 -92.72 -78.07
CA GLU A 232 -35.68 -91.76 -77.22
C GLU A 232 -35.30 -91.92 -75.74
N GLN A 233 -35.18 -93.16 -75.25
CA GLN A 233 -34.64 -93.44 -73.91
C GLN A 233 -33.20 -92.91 -73.76
N LEU A 234 -32.34 -93.13 -74.76
CA LEU A 234 -30.97 -92.64 -74.74
C LEU A 234 -30.92 -91.10 -74.82
N ARG A 235 -31.80 -90.47 -75.62
CA ARG A 235 -31.95 -89.01 -75.69
C ARG A 235 -32.34 -88.43 -74.34
N MET A 236 -33.39 -88.96 -73.72
CA MET A 236 -33.85 -88.58 -72.38
C MET A 236 -32.72 -88.75 -71.34
N GLN A 237 -31.96 -89.85 -71.38
CA GLN A 237 -30.82 -90.07 -70.49
C GLN A 237 -29.74 -88.99 -70.67
N TYR A 238 -29.38 -88.64 -71.90
CA TYR A 238 -28.42 -87.56 -72.16
C TYR A 238 -28.93 -86.20 -71.71
N GLU A 239 -30.18 -85.85 -72.03
CA GLU A 239 -30.82 -84.60 -71.63
C GLU A 239 -30.87 -84.47 -70.09
N CYS A 240 -31.31 -85.52 -69.38
CA CYS A 240 -31.25 -85.58 -67.91
C CYS A 240 -29.82 -85.46 -67.36
N SER A 241 -28.82 -86.08 -68.00
CA SER A 241 -27.43 -85.99 -67.55
C SER A 241 -26.84 -84.58 -67.71
N ALA A 242 -27.20 -83.86 -68.77
CA ALA A 242 -26.78 -82.49 -69.00
C ALA A 242 -27.45 -81.53 -68.02
N HIS A 243 -28.75 -81.71 -67.76
CA HIS A 243 -29.45 -80.94 -66.73
C HIS A 243 -28.90 -81.21 -65.32
N LEU A 244 -28.57 -82.46 -64.98
CA LEU A 244 -27.98 -82.82 -63.68
C LEU A 244 -26.60 -82.16 -63.47
N ALA A 245 -25.75 -82.10 -64.51
CA ALA A 245 -24.48 -81.39 -64.44
C ALA A 245 -24.68 -79.89 -64.18
N ILE A 246 -25.59 -79.24 -64.92
CA ILE A 246 -25.92 -77.81 -64.74
C ILE A 246 -26.50 -77.55 -63.34
N ILE A 247 -27.33 -78.46 -62.81
CA ILE A 247 -27.86 -78.36 -61.44
C ILE A 247 -26.71 -78.45 -60.42
N SER A 248 -25.81 -79.43 -60.55
CA SER A 248 -24.66 -79.59 -59.65
C SER A 248 -23.70 -78.40 -59.68
N ASP A 249 -23.48 -77.79 -60.85
CA ASP A 249 -22.70 -76.56 -60.97
C ASP A 249 -23.42 -75.39 -60.26
N LEU A 250 -24.73 -75.25 -60.41
CA LEU A 250 -25.52 -74.20 -59.74
C LEU A 250 -25.57 -74.40 -58.23
N GLU A 251 -25.72 -75.63 -57.74
CA GLU A 251 -25.68 -76.00 -56.32
C GLU A 251 -24.32 -75.65 -55.70
N ALA A 252 -23.21 -75.99 -56.36
CA ALA A 252 -21.86 -75.63 -55.91
C ALA A 252 -21.64 -74.10 -55.89
N ASN A 253 -22.19 -73.36 -56.86
CA ASN A 253 -22.14 -71.90 -56.85
C ASN A 253 -22.95 -71.30 -55.69
N VAL A 254 -24.15 -71.83 -55.41
CA VAL A 254 -24.98 -71.42 -54.27
C VAL A 254 -24.28 -71.73 -52.93
N GLU A 255 -23.68 -72.92 -52.79
CA GLU A 255 -22.89 -73.27 -51.60
C GLU A 255 -21.68 -72.33 -51.41
N SER A 256 -20.99 -71.95 -52.50
CA SER A 256 -19.89 -70.98 -52.42
C SER A 256 -20.37 -69.59 -51.96
N LEU A 257 -21.54 -69.13 -52.43
CA LEU A 257 -22.14 -67.86 -52.04
C LEU A 257 -22.61 -67.87 -50.57
N ASP A 258 -23.22 -68.96 -50.11
CA ASP A 258 -23.64 -69.10 -48.70
C ASP A 258 -22.43 -69.11 -47.77
N ASN A 259 -21.35 -69.80 -48.13
CA ASN A 259 -20.09 -69.78 -47.38
C ASN A 259 -19.45 -68.38 -47.35
N GLU A 260 -19.49 -67.61 -48.45
CA GLU A 260 -19.01 -66.23 -48.45
C GLU A 260 -19.88 -65.32 -47.58
N LEU A 261 -21.21 -65.37 -47.72
CA LEU A 261 -22.15 -64.61 -46.89
C LEU A 261 -22.02 -64.95 -45.40
N GLN A 262 -21.86 -66.23 -45.06
CA GLN A 262 -21.63 -66.68 -43.69
C GLN A 262 -20.25 -66.23 -43.15
N THR A 263 -19.26 -66.06 -44.03
CA THR A 263 -17.95 -65.51 -43.67
C THR A 263 -18.03 -64.00 -43.44
N GLN A 264 -18.72 -63.25 -44.30
CA GLN A 264 -19.00 -61.83 -44.09
C GLN A 264 -19.80 -61.60 -42.80
N ALA A 265 -20.82 -62.42 -42.52
CA ALA A 265 -21.60 -62.33 -41.28
C ALA A 265 -20.74 -62.49 -40.01
N LYS A 266 -19.81 -63.47 -39.99
CA LYS A 266 -18.85 -63.66 -38.89
C LYS A 266 -17.88 -62.49 -38.75
N ASN A 267 -17.43 -61.90 -39.87
CA ASN A 267 -16.57 -60.73 -39.84
C ASN A 267 -17.31 -59.52 -39.26
N PHE A 268 -18.55 -59.25 -39.70
CA PHE A 268 -19.37 -58.19 -39.12
C PHE A 268 -19.71 -58.43 -37.64
N GLU A 269 -19.92 -59.68 -37.21
CA GLU A 269 -20.10 -60.02 -35.79
C GLU A 269 -18.83 -59.71 -34.97
N ALA A 270 -17.64 -60.00 -35.52
CA ALA A 270 -16.36 -59.65 -34.92
C ALA A 270 -16.13 -58.13 -34.87
N ASP A 271 -16.38 -57.40 -35.96
CA ASP A 271 -16.27 -55.92 -36.03
C ASP A 271 -17.21 -55.26 -35.00
N ILE A 272 -18.46 -55.74 -34.90
CA ILE A 272 -19.44 -55.27 -33.92
C ILE A 272 -18.95 -55.56 -32.50
N ALA A 273 -18.40 -56.75 -32.24
CA ALA A 273 -17.85 -57.10 -30.93
C ALA A 273 -16.63 -56.23 -30.55
N GLU A 274 -15.72 -55.95 -31.51
CA GLU A 274 -14.59 -55.05 -31.30
C GLU A 274 -15.08 -53.62 -30.99
N ILE A 275 -15.96 -53.06 -31.82
CA ILE A 275 -16.57 -51.74 -31.62
C ILE A 275 -17.29 -51.65 -30.27
N MET A 276 -18.04 -52.68 -29.87
CA MET A 276 -18.68 -52.75 -28.56
C MET A 276 -17.65 -52.76 -27.42
N SER A 277 -16.57 -53.54 -27.54
CA SER A 277 -15.51 -53.58 -26.54
C SER A 277 -14.78 -52.24 -26.39
N ALA A 278 -14.41 -51.61 -27.51
CA ALA A 278 -13.74 -50.32 -27.55
C ALA A 278 -14.62 -49.19 -26.97
N LYS A 279 -15.94 -49.24 -27.24
CA LYS A 279 -16.94 -48.34 -26.66
C LYS A 279 -17.07 -48.52 -25.13
N VAL A 280 -17.14 -49.76 -24.64
CA VAL A 280 -17.15 -50.06 -23.20
C VAL A 280 -15.87 -49.59 -22.51
N GLU A 281 -14.71 -49.77 -23.14
CA GLU A 281 -13.45 -49.20 -22.62
C GLU A 281 -13.43 -47.67 -22.61
N GLN A 282 -13.98 -47.03 -23.65
CA GLN A 282 -14.07 -45.57 -23.73
C GLN A 282 -14.99 -45.01 -22.63
N GLU A 283 -16.15 -45.63 -22.40
CA GLU A 283 -17.05 -45.30 -21.30
C GLU A 283 -16.35 -45.50 -19.95
N GLN A 284 -15.64 -46.62 -19.74
CA GLN A 284 -14.91 -46.89 -18.51
C GLN A 284 -13.70 -45.94 -18.31
N ARG A 285 -13.09 -45.44 -19.39
CA ARG A 285 -12.08 -44.35 -19.34
C ARG A 285 -12.73 -43.01 -18.96
N ALA A 286 -13.90 -42.69 -19.51
CA ALA A 286 -14.65 -41.47 -19.19
C ALA A 286 -15.11 -41.46 -17.72
N ILE A 287 -15.66 -42.57 -17.21
CA ILE A 287 -16.08 -42.72 -15.81
C ILE A 287 -14.91 -42.47 -14.85
N LYS A 288 -13.75 -43.11 -15.08
CA LYS A 288 -12.54 -42.90 -14.26
C LYS A 288 -12.07 -41.44 -14.25
N ALA A 289 -12.16 -40.76 -15.40
CA ALA A 289 -11.82 -39.34 -15.50
C ALA A 289 -12.83 -38.45 -14.75
N GLU A 290 -14.13 -38.76 -14.83
CA GLU A 290 -15.19 -38.05 -14.10
C GLU A 290 -15.07 -38.25 -12.58
N GLU A 291 -14.76 -39.47 -12.13
CA GLU A 291 -14.47 -39.78 -10.72
C GLU A 291 -13.26 -38.99 -10.20
N ALA A 292 -12.17 -38.93 -10.97
CA ALA A 292 -10.99 -38.13 -10.62
C ALA A 292 -11.34 -36.63 -10.53
N LEU A 293 -12.09 -36.09 -11.49
CA LEU A 293 -12.57 -34.70 -11.47
C LEU A 293 -13.53 -34.44 -10.29
N ARG A 294 -14.43 -35.37 -9.97
CA ARG A 294 -15.34 -35.29 -8.82
C ARG A 294 -14.55 -35.26 -7.51
N LYS A 295 -13.51 -36.09 -7.37
CA LYS A 295 -12.60 -36.11 -6.22
C LYS A 295 -11.81 -34.80 -6.08
N ILE A 296 -11.29 -34.25 -7.18
CA ILE A 296 -10.60 -32.95 -7.18
C ILE A 296 -11.56 -31.81 -6.80
N ARG A 297 -12.77 -31.78 -7.38
CA ARG A 297 -13.82 -30.79 -7.02
C ARG A 297 -14.18 -30.87 -5.53
N TRP A 298 -14.30 -32.07 -4.97
CA TRP A 298 -14.59 -32.26 -3.55
C TRP A 298 -13.42 -31.81 -2.63
N ASN A 299 -12.18 -32.17 -2.96
CA ASN A 299 -10.98 -31.67 -2.26
C ASN A 299 -10.89 -30.13 -2.31
N ASN A 300 -11.20 -29.53 -3.45
CA ASN A 300 -11.16 -28.07 -3.62
C ASN A 300 -12.29 -27.39 -2.83
N ALA A 301 -13.51 -27.97 -2.82
CA ALA A 301 -14.62 -27.46 -2.04
C ALA A 301 -14.35 -27.49 -0.52
N THR A 302 -13.88 -28.62 0.00
CA THR A 302 -13.51 -28.75 1.42
C THR A 302 -12.33 -27.85 1.82
N THR A 303 -11.38 -27.62 0.90
CA THR A 303 -10.29 -26.65 1.11
C THR A 303 -10.80 -25.20 1.12
N ALA A 304 -11.72 -24.85 0.22
CA ALA A 304 -12.35 -23.53 0.17
C ALA A 304 -13.23 -23.27 1.39
N GLU A 305 -13.96 -24.27 1.88
CA GLU A 305 -14.75 -24.20 3.11
C GLU A 305 -13.87 -23.97 4.35
N ARG A 306 -12.75 -24.71 4.48
CA ARG A 306 -11.76 -24.46 5.55
C ARG A 306 -11.22 -23.03 5.49
N LEU A 307 -10.82 -22.55 4.31
CA LEU A 307 -10.32 -21.18 4.13
C LEU A 307 -11.41 -20.14 4.46
N GLN A 308 -12.67 -20.39 4.08
CA GLN A 308 -13.78 -19.50 4.41
C GLN A 308 -14.02 -19.45 5.92
N GLU A 309 -13.91 -20.57 6.65
CA GLU A 309 -14.02 -20.59 8.11
C GLU A 309 -12.84 -19.87 8.78
N GLU A 310 -11.62 -20.07 8.27
CA GLU A 310 -10.43 -19.32 8.71
C GLU A 310 -10.60 -17.80 8.50
N PHE A 311 -11.21 -17.37 7.40
CA PHE A 311 -11.59 -15.97 7.19
C PHE A 311 -12.69 -15.48 8.15
N LYS A 312 -13.70 -16.30 8.50
CA LYS A 312 -14.71 -15.94 9.53
C LYS A 312 -14.08 -15.78 10.91
N VAL A 313 -13.20 -16.70 11.30
CA VAL A 313 -12.47 -16.66 12.57
C VAL A 313 -11.55 -15.42 12.62
N LEU A 314 -10.77 -15.17 11.57
CA LEU A 314 -9.91 -13.98 11.49
C LEU A 314 -10.72 -12.68 11.50
N SER A 315 -11.83 -12.61 10.76
CA SER A 315 -12.74 -11.45 10.76
C SER A 315 -13.33 -11.19 12.16
N SER A 316 -13.72 -12.25 12.87
CA SER A 316 -14.22 -12.18 14.25
C SER A 316 -13.13 -11.73 15.22
N GLN A 317 -11.89 -12.22 15.06
CA GLN A 317 -10.74 -11.82 15.86
C GLN A 317 -10.36 -10.35 15.63
N VAL A 318 -10.33 -9.90 14.38
CA VAL A 318 -10.08 -8.50 14.01
C VAL A 318 -11.18 -7.58 14.55
N SER A 319 -12.44 -7.99 14.46
CA SER A 319 -13.57 -7.22 15.01
C SER A 319 -13.51 -7.13 16.55
N SER A 320 -13.11 -8.21 17.22
CA SER A 320 -12.89 -8.24 18.67
C SER A 320 -11.71 -7.36 19.09
N ALA A 321 -10.58 -7.43 18.37
CA ALA A 321 -9.40 -6.60 18.61
C ALA A 321 -9.67 -5.10 18.34
N PHE A 322 -10.43 -4.77 17.29
CA PHE A 322 -10.90 -3.41 17.03
C PHE A 322 -11.79 -2.92 18.18
N SER A 323 -12.76 -3.73 18.62
CA SER A 323 -13.64 -3.43 19.76
C SER A 323 -12.89 -3.33 21.09
N ALA A 324 -11.70 -3.92 21.21
CA ALA A 324 -10.80 -3.72 22.35
C ALA A 324 -10.04 -2.39 22.22
N ASN A 325 -9.44 -2.12 21.07
CA ASN A 325 -8.73 -0.87 20.80
C ASN A 325 -9.65 0.37 20.92
N GLU A 326 -10.90 0.27 20.48
CA GLU A 326 -11.90 1.33 20.66
C GLU A 326 -12.19 1.59 22.15
N ARG A 327 -12.37 0.54 22.96
CA ARG A 327 -12.51 0.68 24.42
C ARG A 327 -11.28 1.31 25.08
N HIS A 328 -10.07 0.90 24.68
CA HIS A 328 -8.83 1.49 25.17
C HIS A 328 -8.67 2.95 24.75
N LEU A 329 -9.06 3.32 23.52
CA LEU A 329 -9.04 4.69 23.03
C LEU A 329 -10.07 5.59 23.74
N VAL A 330 -11.27 5.06 24.02
CA VAL A 330 -12.28 5.72 24.86
C VAL A 330 -11.79 5.89 26.30
N GLN A 331 -11.10 4.90 26.87
CA GLN A 331 -10.49 5.01 28.20
C GLN A 331 -9.38 6.07 28.23
N ALA A 332 -8.42 6.02 27.31
CA ALA A 332 -7.35 7.01 27.22
C ALA A 332 -7.88 8.44 27.00
N ARG A 333 -9.01 8.61 26.27
CA ARG A 333 -9.70 9.91 26.16
C ARG A 333 -10.31 10.39 27.48
N LYS A 334 -10.82 9.49 28.34
CA LYS A 334 -11.30 9.85 29.69
C LYS A 334 -10.13 10.25 30.59
N GLU A 335 -9.05 9.47 30.60
CA GLU A 335 -7.84 9.76 31.37
C GLU A 335 -7.23 11.12 30.95
N VAL A 336 -7.18 11.42 29.65
CA VAL A 336 -6.76 12.74 29.15
C VAL A 336 -7.72 13.85 29.58
N ALA A 337 -9.04 13.63 29.58
CA ALA A 337 -10.02 14.62 30.04
C ALA A 337 -9.91 14.89 31.55
N GLU A 338 -9.67 13.86 32.36
CA GLU A 338 -9.42 13.97 33.80
C GLU A 338 -8.11 14.73 34.08
N LEU A 339 -7.03 14.43 33.34
CA LEU A 339 -5.76 15.16 33.42
C LEU A 339 -5.90 16.62 32.95
N GLN A 340 -6.73 16.90 31.94
CA GLN A 340 -7.05 18.27 31.51
C GLN A 340 -7.84 19.03 32.58
N LEU A 341 -8.78 18.37 33.27
CA LEU A 341 -9.51 18.97 34.39
C LEU A 341 -8.58 19.27 35.57
N GLN A 342 -7.71 18.34 35.96
CA GLN A 342 -6.69 18.55 36.98
C GLN A 342 -5.73 19.69 36.61
N LYS A 343 -5.28 19.74 35.34
CA LYS A 343 -4.47 20.85 34.81
C LYS A 343 -5.20 22.18 34.94
N SER A 344 -6.48 22.25 34.56
CA SER A 344 -7.29 23.48 34.68
C SER A 344 -7.42 23.95 36.12
N GLN A 345 -7.60 23.02 37.08
CA GLN A 345 -7.67 23.34 38.51
C GLN A 345 -6.32 23.85 39.05
N LEU A 346 -5.20 23.27 38.60
CA LEU A 346 -3.86 23.74 38.95
C LEU A 346 -3.52 25.10 38.32
N GLU A 347 -3.98 25.36 37.09
CA GLU A 347 -3.84 26.66 36.42
C GLU A 347 -4.70 27.74 37.10
N GLU A 348 -5.91 27.43 37.55
CA GLU A 348 -6.74 28.34 38.36
C GLU A 348 -6.09 28.67 39.71
N LEU A 349 -5.56 27.65 40.42
CA LEU A 349 -4.82 27.85 41.67
C LEU A 349 -3.55 28.67 41.47
N LEU A 350 -2.81 28.44 40.37
CA LEU A 350 -1.64 29.22 39.98
C LEU A 350 -2.01 30.68 39.71
N GLN A 351 -3.06 30.92 38.91
CA GLN A 351 -3.52 32.25 38.55
C GLN A 351 -4.02 33.03 39.78
N LYS A 352 -4.71 32.34 40.70
CA LYS A 352 -5.08 32.91 42.01
C LYS A 352 -3.85 33.29 42.83
N ALA A 353 -2.88 32.38 42.97
CA ALA A 353 -1.64 32.66 43.72
C ALA A 353 -0.81 33.80 43.09
N GLN A 354 -0.84 33.94 41.76
CA GLN A 354 -0.25 35.09 41.05
C GLN A 354 -0.99 36.40 41.35
N GLY A 355 -2.33 36.37 41.41
CA GLY A 355 -3.15 37.51 41.82
C GLY A 355 -2.93 37.93 43.28
N ASP A 356 -2.87 36.96 44.19
CA ASP A 356 -2.55 37.17 45.61
C ASP A 356 -1.13 37.74 45.77
N LEU A 357 -0.14 37.22 45.03
CA LEU A 357 1.22 37.76 44.99
C LEU A 357 1.26 39.19 44.43
N GLY A 358 0.50 39.48 43.38
CA GLY A 358 0.36 40.83 42.83
C GLY A 358 -0.23 41.82 43.84
N SER A 359 -1.30 41.43 44.54
CA SER A 359 -1.90 42.19 45.65
C SER A 359 -0.89 42.44 46.78
N ILE A 360 -0.11 41.44 47.15
CA ILE A 360 0.97 41.56 48.15
C ILE A 360 2.07 42.51 47.66
N GLN A 361 2.50 42.40 46.40
CA GLN A 361 3.47 43.31 45.79
C GLN A 361 2.96 44.76 45.75
N ASP A 362 1.69 44.99 45.43
CA ASP A 362 1.08 46.32 45.45
C ASP A 362 0.94 46.89 46.87
N GLN A 363 0.59 46.06 47.86
CA GLN A 363 0.63 46.47 49.27
C GLN A 363 2.04 46.83 49.72
N HIS A 364 3.07 46.08 49.28
CA HIS A 364 4.47 46.44 49.55
C HIS A 364 4.89 47.71 48.80
N ARG A 365 4.46 47.91 47.55
CA ARG A 365 4.70 49.12 46.75
C ARG A 365 4.10 50.36 47.42
N VAL A 366 2.87 50.26 47.93
CA VAL A 366 2.22 51.32 48.71
C VAL A 366 2.96 51.58 50.03
N LYS A 367 3.33 50.54 50.79
CA LYS A 367 4.11 50.69 52.04
C LYS A 367 5.48 51.32 51.79
N VAL A 368 6.17 50.95 50.72
CA VAL A 368 7.44 51.56 50.30
C VAL A 368 7.23 53.03 49.90
N GLN A 369 6.17 53.36 49.16
CA GLN A 369 5.86 54.75 48.81
C GLN A 369 5.53 55.59 50.06
N GLN A 370 4.81 55.03 51.03
CA GLN A 370 4.56 55.67 52.34
C GLN A 370 5.86 55.91 53.12
N LEU A 371 6.77 54.93 53.15
CA LEU A 371 8.08 55.06 53.78
C LEU A 371 8.96 56.10 53.06
N ILE A 372 8.96 56.14 51.72
CA ILE A 372 9.65 57.18 50.94
C ILE A 372 9.12 58.56 51.31
N THR A 373 7.79 58.78 51.29
CA THR A 373 7.22 60.09 51.66
C THR A 373 7.46 60.48 53.12
N LEU A 374 7.59 59.50 54.03
CA LEU A 374 7.98 59.74 55.42
C LEU A 374 9.47 60.09 55.54
N VAL A 375 10.34 59.44 54.77
CA VAL A 375 11.77 59.77 54.68
C VAL A 375 11.98 61.15 54.06
N ASP A 376 11.25 61.51 52.99
CA ASP A 376 11.26 62.85 52.39
C ASP A 376 10.84 63.92 53.42
N PHE A 377 9.81 63.64 54.22
CA PHE A 377 9.37 64.54 55.29
C PHE A 377 10.44 64.67 56.39
N LYS A 378 11.08 63.57 56.80
CA LYS A 378 12.17 63.60 57.79
C LYS A 378 13.44 64.26 57.25
N SER A 379 13.75 64.11 55.97
CA SER A 379 14.85 64.85 55.32
C SER A 379 14.58 66.34 55.37
N LYS A 380 13.39 66.80 54.93
CA LYS A 380 13.01 68.22 54.96
C LYS A 380 13.04 68.82 56.35
N GLU A 381 12.71 68.05 57.39
CA GLU A 381 12.85 68.48 58.78
C GLU A 381 14.32 68.54 59.25
N ILE A 382 15.18 67.61 58.81
CA ILE A 382 16.63 67.68 59.02
C ILE A 382 17.23 68.89 58.29
N ASP A 383 16.82 69.15 57.04
CA ASP A 383 17.25 70.30 56.24
C ASP A 383 16.81 71.63 56.89
N ARG A 384 15.61 71.67 57.48
CA ARG A 384 15.11 72.80 58.28
C ARG A 384 15.98 73.03 59.51
N LEU A 385 16.28 71.98 60.27
CA LEU A 385 17.13 72.06 61.46
C LEU A 385 18.59 72.41 61.12
N LEU A 386 19.11 71.95 59.97
CA LEU A 386 20.42 72.34 59.46
C LEU A 386 20.48 73.82 59.05
N MET A 387 19.42 74.34 58.42
CA MET A 387 19.30 75.79 58.14
C MET A 387 19.24 76.62 59.42
N GLU A 388 18.46 76.18 60.41
CA GLU A 388 18.30 76.84 61.71
C GLU A 388 19.63 76.85 62.51
N LEU A 389 20.32 75.71 62.55
CA LEU A 389 21.64 75.56 63.20
C LEU A 389 22.73 76.34 62.45
N LYS A 390 22.68 76.39 61.11
CA LYS A 390 23.57 77.24 60.31
C LYS A 390 23.34 78.73 60.57
N SER A 391 22.09 79.19 60.61
CA SER A 391 21.77 80.58 60.98
C SER A 391 22.33 80.94 62.35
N LYS A 392 22.20 80.04 63.34
CA LYS A 392 22.77 80.23 64.68
C LYS A 392 24.31 80.19 64.69
N SER A 393 24.93 79.40 63.82
CA SER A 393 26.39 79.41 63.62
C SER A 393 26.86 80.72 62.98
N ASP A 394 26.14 81.25 62.00
CA ASP A 394 26.47 82.52 61.32
C ASP A 394 26.22 83.73 62.25
N GLU A 395 25.22 83.68 63.13
CA GLU A 395 25.05 84.63 64.25
C GLU A 395 26.28 84.62 65.18
N PHE A 396 26.72 83.45 65.65
CA PHE A 396 27.92 83.30 66.48
C PHE A 396 29.19 83.80 65.77
N GLN A 397 29.35 83.51 64.48
CA GLN A 397 30.48 83.94 63.66
C GLN A 397 30.53 85.47 63.51
N ASN A 398 29.37 86.12 63.42
CA ASN A 398 29.26 87.57 63.34
C ASN A 398 29.43 88.25 64.71
N GLN A 399 28.97 87.63 65.80
CA GLN A 399 29.28 88.09 67.16
C GLN A 399 30.80 88.07 67.41
N LYS A 400 31.47 86.97 67.07
CA LYS A 400 32.94 86.84 67.17
C LYS A 400 33.66 87.96 66.42
N ARG A 401 33.27 88.25 65.16
CA ARG A 401 33.82 89.36 64.37
C ARG A 401 33.58 90.73 65.03
N CYS A 402 32.42 90.94 65.63
CA CYS A 402 32.09 92.20 66.32
C CYS A 402 32.98 92.42 67.55
N ASP A 403 33.34 91.35 68.27
CA ASP A 403 34.21 91.42 69.44
C ASP A 403 35.71 91.49 69.06
N GLU A 404 36.12 90.83 67.96
CA GLU A 404 37.46 91.00 67.36
C GLU A 404 37.68 92.44 66.87
N ALA A 405 36.67 93.08 66.28
CA ALA A 405 36.77 94.48 65.84
C ALA A 405 36.95 95.48 67.02
N LYS A 406 36.33 95.20 68.18
CA LYS A 406 36.52 96.02 69.41
C LYS A 406 37.94 95.90 69.94
N LEU A 407 38.53 94.70 69.87
CA LEU A 407 39.92 94.46 70.26
C LEU A 407 40.92 95.19 69.33
N SER A 408 40.68 95.23 68.02
CA SER A 408 41.53 96.01 67.08
C SER A 408 41.52 97.50 67.44
N ALA A 409 40.34 98.08 67.60
CA ALA A 409 40.19 99.51 67.91
C ALA A 409 40.88 99.90 69.24
N LEU A 410 40.78 99.04 70.27
CA LEU A 410 41.48 99.25 71.54
C LEU A 410 43.00 99.08 71.43
N SER A 411 43.50 98.22 70.54
CA SER A 411 44.94 98.10 70.27
C SER A 411 45.48 99.36 69.58
N GLU A 412 44.76 99.87 68.58
CA GLU A 412 45.11 101.09 67.84
C GLU A 412 45.11 102.34 68.75
N GLU A 413 44.23 102.39 69.76
CA GLU A 413 44.23 103.45 70.80
C GLU A 413 45.44 103.33 71.75
N VAL A 414 45.85 102.11 72.14
CA VAL A 414 47.04 101.87 72.96
C VAL A 414 48.33 102.29 72.23
N ASP A 415 48.47 101.97 70.95
CA ASP A 415 49.65 102.35 70.16
C ASP A 415 49.75 103.88 69.95
N LEU A 416 48.61 104.56 69.80
CA LEU A 416 48.54 106.04 69.78
C LEU A 416 48.95 106.68 71.12
N LEU A 417 48.63 106.04 72.25
CA LEU A 417 49.06 106.49 73.57
C LEU A 417 50.56 106.27 73.80
N ASN A 418 51.11 105.12 73.39
CA ASN A 418 52.54 104.83 73.46
C ASN A 418 53.37 105.86 72.66
N ALA A 419 52.99 106.13 71.39
CA ALA A 419 53.65 107.12 70.55
C ALA A 419 53.56 108.57 71.08
N LYS A 420 52.67 108.84 72.04
CA LYS A 420 52.56 110.11 72.76
C LYS A 420 53.42 110.15 74.03
N ILE A 421 53.59 109.01 74.71
CA ILE A 421 54.50 108.85 75.86
C ILE A 421 55.95 109.04 75.41
N ASP A 422 56.36 108.45 74.28
CA ASP A 422 57.75 108.55 73.79
C ASP A 422 58.16 110.00 73.48
N LYS A 423 57.26 110.81 72.90
CA LYS A 423 57.51 112.24 72.65
C LYS A 423 57.69 113.04 73.94
N LEU A 424 56.82 112.81 74.93
CA LEU A 424 56.93 113.44 76.25
C LEU A 424 58.19 112.96 77.01
N SER A 425 58.66 111.74 76.74
CA SER A 425 59.95 111.26 77.26
C SER A 425 61.12 112.05 76.68
N SER A 426 61.15 112.31 75.36
CA SER A 426 62.21 113.11 74.75
C SER A 426 62.26 114.58 75.22
N GLU A 427 61.12 115.24 75.40
CA GLU A 427 61.07 116.61 75.93
C GLU A 427 61.52 116.69 77.40
N ARG A 428 61.29 115.63 78.19
CA ARG A 428 61.71 115.51 79.59
C ARG A 428 63.23 115.43 79.75
N ASP A 429 63.93 114.80 78.79
CA ASP A 429 65.38 114.61 78.85
C ASP A 429 66.18 115.86 78.39
N GLU A 430 65.71 116.58 77.36
CA GLU A 430 66.35 117.85 76.94
C GLU A 430 66.22 118.99 77.99
N LEU A 431 65.15 118.97 78.79
CA LEU A 431 64.95 119.93 79.87
C LEU A 431 65.74 119.58 81.15
N PHE A 432 66.21 118.34 81.31
CA PHE A 432 66.91 117.90 82.51
C PHE A 432 68.37 118.38 82.54
N GLU A 433 69.15 118.17 81.47
CA GLU A 433 70.54 118.64 81.35
C GLU A 433 70.68 120.16 81.51
N LYS A 434 69.63 120.92 81.15
CA LYS A 434 69.63 122.38 81.17
C LYS A 434 69.44 122.98 82.58
N ASN A 435 69.12 122.17 83.59
CA ASN A 435 68.54 122.63 84.84
C ASN A 435 69.40 122.40 86.11
N GLU A 436 70.62 121.85 86.01
CA GLU A 436 71.49 121.56 87.18
C GLU A 436 72.85 122.32 87.13
N GLN A 437 72.92 123.46 86.43
CA GLN A 437 74.18 124.21 86.23
C GLN A 437 74.07 125.71 86.57
N LYS A 438 73.16 126.13 87.48
CA LYS A 438 73.00 127.56 87.80
C LYS A 438 72.75 128.02 89.25
N ASP A 439 72.45 127.17 90.23
CA ASP A 439 72.32 127.60 91.62
C ASP A 439 73.49 127.11 92.50
N LYS A 440 74.38 128.05 92.86
CA LYS A 440 75.52 127.87 93.78
C LYS A 440 75.72 129.10 94.69
N GLU A 441 74.77 129.35 95.60
CA GLU A 441 74.88 130.20 96.79
C GLU A 441 73.55 130.01 97.58
N VAL A 442 73.41 129.34 98.73
CA VAL A 442 74.26 129.06 99.91
C VAL A 442 74.35 130.20 100.95
N ALA A 443 73.32 130.32 101.81
CA ALA A 443 73.38 130.60 103.26
C ALA A 443 72.00 131.05 103.82
N GLY A 444 71.57 130.57 104.99
CA GLY A 444 70.33 131.04 105.65
C GLY A 444 69.78 130.12 106.76
N ILE A 445 70.29 130.25 107.99
CA ILE A 445 69.99 129.36 109.13
C ILE A 445 68.73 129.78 109.91
N SER A 446 67.78 128.86 110.17
CA SER A 446 67.07 128.73 111.47
C SER A 446 66.07 127.55 111.56
N GLU A 447 66.26 126.66 112.54
CA GLU A 447 65.27 126.20 113.55
C GLU A 447 63.76 126.50 113.30
N LYS A 448 62.77 125.58 113.39
CA LYS A 448 62.41 124.49 114.34
C LYS A 448 61.33 123.57 113.70
N ASP A 449 60.81 122.43 114.20
CA ASP A 449 61.03 121.43 115.29
C ASP A 449 60.05 120.24 115.00
N ALA A 450 60.08 119.03 115.60
CA ALA A 450 61.10 118.25 116.31
C ALA A 450 60.64 116.76 116.47
N GLN A 451 61.55 115.92 116.99
CA GLN A 451 61.37 114.53 117.52
C GLN A 451 61.32 113.37 116.50
N LEU A 452 62.20 112.35 116.51
CA LEU A 452 63.44 112.03 117.26
C LEU A 452 64.41 111.30 116.26
N GLN A 453 65.74 111.51 116.24
CA GLN A 453 66.80 111.01 117.16
C GLN A 453 66.89 109.48 117.28
N ASP A 454 68.06 108.83 117.33
CA ASP A 454 69.48 109.29 117.44
C ASP A 454 70.39 108.33 116.62
N LYS A 455 71.35 108.80 115.79
CA LYS A 455 72.75 109.25 116.05
C LYS A 455 73.83 108.15 116.20
N ALA A 456 75.09 108.55 115.99
CA ALA A 456 76.34 107.82 116.31
C ALA A 456 76.46 106.42 115.66
N ALA A 457 76.75 106.27 114.37
CA ALA A 457 77.65 107.04 113.51
C ALA A 457 79.12 107.12 114.01
N GLU A 458 80.07 106.88 113.11
CA GLU A 458 81.36 107.58 112.97
C GLU A 458 82.44 107.47 114.06
N ILE A 459 82.10 107.08 115.30
CA ILE A 459 83.01 107.03 116.46
C ILE A 459 84.24 106.15 116.25
N THR A 460 84.13 105.04 115.52
CA THR A 460 85.19 104.01 115.45
C THR A 460 86.12 104.10 114.26
N SER A 461 85.82 104.88 113.21
CA SER A 461 86.85 105.25 112.23
C SER A 461 87.85 106.20 112.89
N LEU A 462 87.38 107.22 113.61
CA LEU A 462 88.22 108.25 114.23
C LEU A 462 88.76 107.93 115.64
N ASN A 463 88.60 106.67 116.09
CA ASN A 463 89.62 106.00 116.92
C ASN A 463 90.89 105.59 116.12
N LYS A 464 91.07 106.20 114.93
CA LYS A 464 92.32 106.44 114.19
C LYS A 464 93.54 106.63 115.11
N GLU A 465 94.67 106.53 114.42
CA GLU A 465 96.01 107.09 114.68
C GLU A 465 96.11 108.48 115.37
N LEU A 466 95.03 109.22 115.63
CA LEU A 466 95.10 110.45 116.44
C LEU A 466 95.45 110.18 117.92
N ALA A 467 95.37 108.93 118.37
CA ALA A 467 96.02 108.48 119.60
C ALA A 467 97.56 108.56 119.57
N LEU A 468 98.20 108.58 118.38
CA LEU A 468 99.66 108.55 118.24
C LEU A 468 100.34 109.92 118.41
N LEU A 469 99.62 111.05 118.37
CA LEU A 469 100.26 112.37 118.35
C LEU A 469 99.57 113.48 119.16
N LYS A 470 98.29 113.37 119.52
CA LYS A 470 97.58 114.46 120.20
C LYS A 470 98.14 114.80 121.58
N ASP A 471 98.65 113.81 122.31
CA ASP A 471 99.25 114.01 123.64
C ASP A 471 100.72 114.47 123.63
N GLN A 472 101.38 114.54 122.46
CA GLN A 472 102.73 115.14 122.36
C GLN A 472 102.68 116.68 122.35
N VAL A 473 101.59 117.28 121.88
CA VAL A 473 101.41 118.76 121.82
C VAL A 473 100.73 119.32 123.08
N LYS A 474 100.09 118.46 123.87
CA LYS A 474 99.57 118.72 125.23
C LYS A 474 100.60 119.32 126.20
N MET A 475 101.89 119.24 125.87
CA MET A 475 102.98 119.78 126.69
C MET A 475 103.17 121.32 126.62
N HIS A 476 102.70 122.03 125.58
CA HIS A 476 103.36 123.30 125.21
C HIS A 476 102.56 124.55 124.80
N LEU A 477 101.21 124.57 124.71
CA LEU A 477 100.52 125.77 124.18
C LEU A 477 99.32 126.36 124.95
N GLU A 478 98.64 125.64 125.84
CA GLU A 478 97.49 126.24 126.57
C GLU A 478 97.86 126.98 127.87
N GLU A 479 99.12 126.87 128.32
CA GLU A 479 99.71 127.81 129.30
C GLU A 479 99.58 129.28 128.82
N LEU A 480 99.63 129.51 127.50
CA LEU A 480 99.54 130.84 126.89
C LEU A 480 98.10 131.40 126.79
N HIS A 481 97.06 130.63 127.09
CA HIS A 481 95.70 131.17 127.22
C HIS A 481 95.62 132.19 128.39
N TYR A 482 96.41 131.94 129.45
CA TYR A 482 96.51 132.77 130.65
C TYR A 482 96.82 134.25 130.36
N LEU A 483 97.62 134.54 129.32
CA LEU A 483 98.03 135.89 128.97
C LEU A 483 97.06 136.64 128.04
N LYS A 484 96.18 135.96 127.31
CA LYS A 484 95.30 136.62 126.33
C LYS A 484 93.96 137.08 126.92
N CYS A 485 93.39 136.34 127.87
CA CYS A 485 92.17 136.78 128.59
C CYS A 485 92.43 137.98 129.53
N SER A 486 93.67 138.13 130.04
CA SER A 486 94.10 139.28 130.86
C SER A 486 93.86 140.66 130.21
N LYS A 487 93.69 140.71 128.88
CA LYS A 487 93.53 141.95 128.10
C LYS A 487 92.08 142.39 127.90
N ASN A 488 91.16 141.51 127.50
CA ASN A 488 89.89 141.96 126.92
C ASN A 488 88.81 142.34 127.96
N GLU A 489 88.72 141.65 129.10
CA GLU A 489 87.75 142.03 130.16
C GLU A 489 88.12 143.37 130.81
N LYS A 490 89.40 143.72 130.84
CA LYS A 490 89.84 145.10 131.18
C LYS A 490 89.21 146.10 130.22
N GLU A 491 89.25 145.88 128.91
CA GLU A 491 88.73 146.85 127.94
C GLU A 491 87.19 147.02 127.96
N GLU A 492 86.40 146.02 128.37
CA GLU A 492 84.94 146.17 128.48
C GLU A 492 84.47 146.69 129.86
N THR A 493 85.06 146.23 130.97
CA THR A 493 84.74 146.77 132.32
C THR A 493 85.04 148.25 132.41
N ILE A 494 86.16 148.67 131.82
CA ILE A 494 86.54 150.06 131.71
C ILE A 494 85.52 150.85 130.83
N GLY A 495 84.93 150.22 129.80
CA GLY A 495 83.84 150.81 129.00
C GLY A 495 82.55 151.08 129.78
N LYS A 496 82.13 150.15 130.65
CA LYS A 496 80.94 150.32 131.51
C LYS A 496 81.14 151.39 132.58
N LEU A 497 82.29 151.38 133.26
CA LEU A 497 82.63 152.42 134.25
C LEU A 497 82.64 153.84 133.68
N GLN A 498 82.90 154.04 132.37
CA GLN A 498 82.74 155.36 131.75
C GLN A 498 81.30 155.86 131.67
N ILE A 499 80.36 154.94 131.43
CA ILE A 499 78.95 155.28 131.32
C ILE A 499 78.40 155.61 132.71
N ASP A 500 78.83 154.87 133.74
CA ASP A 500 78.50 155.16 135.13
C ASP A 500 79.09 156.50 135.61
N ILE A 501 80.29 156.85 135.15
CA ILE A 501 80.90 158.18 135.36
C ILE A 501 80.11 159.30 134.66
N GLY A 502 79.38 159.00 133.58
CA GLY A 502 78.43 159.93 132.98
C GLY A 502 77.15 160.08 133.81
N SER A 503 76.57 158.96 134.23
CA SER A 503 75.32 158.91 135.01
C SER A 503 75.47 159.59 136.39
N LEU A 504 76.50 159.24 137.15
CA LEU A 504 76.75 159.78 138.49
C LEU A 504 77.12 161.28 138.48
N LYS A 505 77.73 161.78 137.39
CA LYS A 505 77.92 163.23 137.21
C LYS A 505 76.58 163.97 137.08
N LEU A 506 75.62 163.39 136.36
CA LEU A 506 74.31 164.00 136.15
C LEU A 506 73.42 163.95 137.40
N GLN A 507 73.55 162.91 138.24
CA GLN A 507 72.78 162.81 139.49
C GLN A 507 73.23 163.82 140.56
N CYS A 508 74.51 164.19 140.63
CA CYS A 508 75.04 164.98 141.75
C CYS A 508 75.43 166.44 141.45
N GLU A 509 75.48 166.90 140.20
CA GLU A 509 75.27 168.34 139.93
C GLU A 509 73.87 168.78 140.42
N ASN A 510 72.87 167.87 140.44
CA ASN A 510 71.57 168.12 141.05
C ASN A 510 71.57 168.08 142.59
N LEU A 511 72.61 167.51 143.24
CA LEU A 511 72.85 167.72 144.67
C LEU A 511 73.61 169.01 144.93
N LYS A 512 74.50 169.44 144.03
CA LYS A 512 75.21 170.73 144.11
C LYS A 512 74.24 171.93 144.14
N THR A 513 73.12 171.86 143.40
CA THR A 513 72.05 172.86 143.46
C THR A 513 71.14 172.74 144.69
N LEU A 514 70.98 171.55 145.29
CA LEU A 514 70.30 171.41 146.58
C LEU A 514 71.17 171.81 147.79
N LEU A 515 72.49 171.61 147.73
CA LEU A 515 73.42 171.89 148.83
C LEU A 515 74.07 173.28 148.73
N SER A 516 73.90 174.01 147.63
CA SER A 516 73.92 175.48 147.66
C SER A 516 72.75 176.05 148.46
N LYS A 517 71.65 175.31 148.66
CA LYS A 517 70.63 175.63 149.68
C LYS A 517 71.00 175.18 151.10
N LYS A 518 72.26 174.74 151.27
CA LYS A 518 73.03 174.57 152.51
C LYS A 518 74.36 175.36 152.45
N GLU A 519 74.45 176.35 151.56
CA GLU A 519 75.14 177.59 151.90
C GLU A 519 74.57 178.12 153.23
N SER A 520 75.38 178.88 153.99
CA SER A 520 75.20 179.16 155.42
C SER A 520 75.43 177.99 156.39
N GLU A 521 75.84 176.81 155.92
CA GLU A 521 76.34 175.71 156.76
C GLU A 521 77.82 175.94 157.15
N LYS A 522 78.75 175.04 156.78
CA LYS A 522 80.15 175.03 157.26
C LYS A 522 81.18 174.60 156.20
N ASP A 523 82.44 174.67 156.60
CA ASP A 523 83.61 174.95 155.76
C ASP A 523 84.59 173.70 155.67
N ASN A 524 85.29 173.35 154.52
CA ASN A 524 86.51 172.42 154.26
C ASN A 524 86.73 171.05 153.16
N LEU A 525 86.34 170.61 151.77
CA LEU A 525 86.93 169.55 150.57
C LEU A 525 86.23 168.62 149.21
N ALA A 526 86.82 167.95 147.99
CA ALA A 526 86.29 166.89 146.76
C ALA A 526 87.05 166.20 145.30
N SER A 527 86.68 165.10 144.34
CA SER A 527 87.19 164.53 142.80
C SER A 527 86.81 163.12 141.80
N GLN A 528 87.09 162.74 140.37
CA GLN A 528 87.07 161.34 139.39
C GLN A 528 87.43 160.89 137.69
N VAL A 529 87.01 159.77 136.82
CA VAL A 529 87.67 158.75 135.60
C VAL A 529 87.21 158.19 133.97
N LEU A 530 87.65 157.03 133.13
CA LEU A 530 87.49 156.49 131.51
C LEU A 530 87.73 154.90 130.73
N LYS A 531 87.49 153.98 129.52
CA LYS A 531 86.91 153.34 128.00
C LYS A 531 86.96 151.64 127.36
N LEU A 532 86.57 150.66 126.26
CA LEU A 532 85.70 150.01 124.92
C LEU A 532 85.94 148.50 123.94
N ARG A 533 85.18 147.75 122.85
CA ARG A 533 85.26 146.24 121.96
C ARG A 533 84.55 145.55 120.44
N ARG A 534 84.54 144.19 119.75
CA ARG A 534 83.91 143.45 118.30
C ARG A 534 83.89 141.77 117.60
N SER A 535 83.31 141.15 116.33
CA SER A 535 83.06 139.57 115.63
C SER A 535 82.83 138.91 113.97
N LEU A 536 82.49 137.54 113.39
CA LEU A 536 82.38 136.71 111.88
C LEU A 536 81.52 135.20 111.42
N GLU A 537 81.28 134.17 110.32
CA GLU A 537 81.39 133.47 108.76
C GLU A 537 80.49 132.06 108.04
N THR A 538 80.66 131.21 106.81
CA THR A 538 79.74 130.16 105.81
C THR A 538 80.11 128.86 104.63
N LYS A 539 79.28 127.93 103.78
CA LYS A 539 79.38 127.03 102.30
C LYS A 539 78.79 125.42 101.69
N GLU A 540 78.48 124.86 100.33
CA GLU A 540 78.37 123.35 99.48
C GLU A 540 77.42 122.62 98.13
N GLY A 541 77.53 121.32 97.35
CA GLY A 541 76.70 120.47 96.09
C GLY A 541 76.94 118.87 95.32
N ALA A 542 76.52 117.89 94.23
CA ALA A 542 75.61 117.24 92.93
C ALA A 542 75.74 115.57 92.24
N LYS A 543 75.33 114.59 91.15
CA LYS A 543 74.49 113.99 89.78
C LYS A 543 74.68 112.38 89.00
N THR A 544 74.21 111.40 87.94
CA THR A 544 73.10 110.62 86.86
C THR A 544 73.29 109.16 85.82
N ASN A 545 72.37 108.35 84.93
CA ASN A 545 72.53 107.12 83.74
C ASN A 545 71.39 106.01 82.85
N GLY A 546 71.55 104.92 81.80
CA GLY A 546 70.56 103.80 80.94
C GLY A 546 70.77 102.60 79.60
N VAL A 547 69.89 101.56 78.94
CA VAL A 547 70.02 100.38 77.67
C VAL A 547 68.88 99.20 76.89
N ASN A 548 68.92 98.31 75.65
CA ASN A 548 67.98 97.09 74.88
C ASN A 548 68.29 96.06 73.43
N ALA A 549 67.75 95.02 72.45
CA ALA A 549 66.69 93.81 71.84
C ALA A 549 66.79 92.74 70.38
N ASP A 550 65.99 91.59 69.83
CA ASP A 550 65.93 90.56 68.43
C ASP A 550 64.79 89.26 67.94
N VAL A 551 64.40 88.19 66.92
CA VAL A 551 64.44 87.29 65.46
C VAL A 551 63.29 86.02 64.92
N LYS A 552 62.92 84.96 63.88
CA LYS A 552 62.96 84.07 62.40
C LYS A 552 61.83 82.78 61.87
N ASP A 553 61.45 81.75 60.82
CA ASP A 553 61.46 80.87 59.34
C ASP A 553 60.32 79.58 58.83
N ASN A 554 59.93 78.55 57.78
CA ASN A 554 59.88 77.78 56.25
C ASN A 554 58.93 76.31 55.80
N GLN A 555 58.51 75.32 54.71
CA GLN A 555 58.34 74.63 53.15
C GLN A 555 57.40 73.21 52.55
N HIS A 556 57.09 72.60 51.20
CA HIS A 556 56.35 71.15 50.58
C HIS A 556 56.06 70.39 48.96
N THR A 557 55.28 69.20 48.47
CA THR A 557 55.08 68.24 47.04
C THR A 557 53.72 67.25 46.42
N ASN A 558 53.26 66.22 45.41
CA ASN A 558 53.37 65.04 44.16
C ASN A 558 52.00 64.31 43.22
N HIS A 559 51.55 63.24 42.23
CA HIS A 559 51.69 61.90 41.17
C HIS A 559 50.63 61.22 39.87
N LYS A 560 50.46 59.87 39.19
CA LYS A 560 49.80 59.23 37.71
C LYS A 560 49.26 57.61 37.12
N ARG A 561 48.54 57.08 35.89
CA ARG A 561 48.02 55.56 35.22
C ARG A 561 47.28 55.01 33.65
N VAL A 562 46.95 53.67 33.02
CA VAL A 562 46.18 53.06 31.58
C VAL A 562 45.60 51.44 30.98
N LYS A 563 45.05 50.92 29.66
CA LYS A 563 44.43 49.52 28.89
C LYS A 563 44.26 49.22 27.19
N HIS A 564 43.66 48.09 26.51
CA HIS A 564 42.61 47.86 25.30
C HIS A 564 42.69 47.09 23.83
N ASN A 565 41.60 47.05 22.93
CA ASN A 565 41.29 46.19 21.67
C ASN A 565 41.22 46.90 20.23
N THR A 566 41.17 46.19 19.03
CA THR A 566 40.19 46.34 17.85
C THR A 566 40.45 45.61 16.46
N SER A 567 39.37 45.11 15.79
CA SER A 567 38.96 45.09 14.33
C SER A 567 39.75 44.55 13.07
N SER A 568 39.24 43.44 12.48
CA SER A 568 38.67 43.28 11.09
C SER A 568 39.47 43.03 9.76
N THR A 569 38.84 42.18 8.90
CA THR A 569 38.75 42.22 7.40
C THR A 569 39.82 41.58 6.46
N GLY A 570 39.36 40.75 5.50
CA GLY A 570 40.05 40.31 4.25
C GLY A 570 40.96 39.07 4.38
N SER A 571 40.88 37.95 3.64
CA SER A 571 40.28 37.47 2.36
C SER A 571 41.30 37.29 1.19
N THR A 572 41.02 36.31 0.30
CA THR A 572 41.85 35.79 -0.83
C THR A 572 43.08 34.95 -0.39
N THR A 573 43.58 33.96 -1.17
CA THR A 573 43.35 33.59 -2.58
C THR A 573 42.69 32.20 -2.77
N ALA A 574 43.18 31.33 -3.67
CA ALA A 574 42.54 30.07 -4.14
C ALA A 574 43.53 29.15 -4.92
N LEU A 575 43.00 28.10 -5.60
CA LEU A 575 43.65 27.06 -6.46
C LEU A 575 44.29 25.86 -5.70
N ALA A 576 44.25 24.60 -6.18
CA ALA A 576 43.45 23.91 -7.22
C ALA A 576 43.67 22.36 -7.14
N GLY A 577 42.86 21.53 -7.82
CA GLY A 577 43.35 20.24 -8.39
C GLY A 577 42.64 18.91 -8.04
N THR A 578 42.13 18.24 -9.10
CA THR A 578 42.33 16.80 -9.43
C THR A 578 41.72 15.64 -8.58
N ASN A 579 40.46 15.30 -8.89
CA ASN A 579 39.95 13.99 -9.39
C ASN A 579 40.49 12.59 -8.90
N ARG A 580 39.53 11.69 -8.56
CA ARG A 580 39.47 10.19 -8.64
C ARG A 580 39.66 9.27 -7.41
N HIS A 581 38.69 8.34 -7.31
CA HIS A 581 38.70 6.91 -6.93
C HIS A 581 38.23 6.39 -5.53
N ASN A 582 37.14 5.62 -5.62
CA ASN A 582 36.85 4.29 -5.02
C ASN A 582 36.66 4.08 -3.50
N ALA A 583 35.41 3.79 -3.11
CA ALA A 583 34.93 2.72 -2.20
C ALA A 583 33.38 2.72 -2.29
N GLU A 584 32.69 1.63 -2.66
CA GLU A 584 32.21 0.54 -1.78
C GLU A 584 31.35 1.01 -0.59
N GLY A 585 30.10 0.55 -0.40
CA GLY A 585 29.27 -0.33 -1.23
C GLY A 585 28.02 -0.80 -0.47
N ASP A 586 27.05 -1.45 -1.14
CA ASP A 586 26.10 -2.33 -0.46
C ASP A 586 25.48 -3.40 -1.40
N CYS A 587 24.77 -4.36 -0.83
CA CYS A 587 24.53 -5.69 -1.40
C CYS A 587 23.16 -5.88 -2.12
N ASN A 588 23.12 -6.80 -3.09
CA ASN A 588 21.92 -7.17 -3.84
C ASN A 588 21.85 -8.70 -4.06
N CYS A 589 20.79 -9.34 -3.56
CA CYS A 589 20.62 -10.79 -3.55
C CYS A 589 19.22 -11.23 -4.04
N ASN A 590 18.86 -10.90 -5.29
CA ASN A 590 17.54 -11.28 -5.87
C ASN A 590 17.59 -11.91 -7.29
N GLY A 591 18.78 -12.22 -7.83
CA GLY A 591 18.92 -12.64 -9.23
C GLY A 591 18.53 -14.09 -9.59
N GLN A 592 18.41 -14.98 -8.59
CA GLN A 592 18.36 -16.43 -8.86
C GLN A 592 16.96 -16.95 -9.24
N ALA A 593 15.89 -16.43 -8.63
CA ALA A 593 14.54 -16.99 -8.74
C ALA A 593 13.93 -16.85 -10.15
N MET A 594 14.08 -15.68 -10.78
CA MET A 594 13.52 -15.40 -12.10
C MET A 594 14.11 -16.27 -13.22
N ARG A 595 15.38 -16.69 -13.09
CA ARG A 595 16.08 -17.48 -14.11
C ARG A 595 15.55 -18.91 -14.16
N ASN A 596 15.36 -19.54 -13.01
CA ASN A 596 14.84 -20.91 -12.91
C ASN A 596 13.38 -21.02 -13.41
N ALA A 597 12.54 -20.00 -13.14
CA ALA A 597 11.15 -19.97 -13.60
C ALA A 597 11.03 -19.89 -15.13
N ALA A 598 11.85 -19.05 -15.78
CA ALA A 598 11.91 -18.96 -17.23
C ALA A 598 12.42 -20.26 -17.88
N GLU A 599 13.40 -20.91 -17.25
CA GLU A 599 13.99 -22.16 -17.75
C GLU A 599 13.04 -23.37 -17.63
N GLN A 600 12.16 -23.40 -16.62
CA GLN A 600 11.07 -24.38 -16.53
C GLN A 600 10.00 -24.12 -17.60
N SER A 601 9.54 -22.88 -17.74
CA SER A 601 8.54 -22.49 -18.74
C SER A 601 8.99 -22.82 -20.17
N SER A 602 10.28 -22.68 -20.46
CA SER A 602 10.90 -23.04 -21.74
C SER A 602 10.77 -24.54 -22.07
N LYS A 603 10.94 -25.42 -21.07
CA LYS A 603 10.84 -26.89 -21.23
C LYS A 603 9.40 -27.33 -21.48
N GLU A 604 8.45 -26.74 -20.77
CA GLU A 604 7.02 -27.01 -20.97
C GLU A 604 6.55 -26.57 -22.37
N LEU A 605 6.99 -25.39 -22.82
CA LEU A 605 6.71 -24.87 -24.17
C LEU A 605 7.36 -25.74 -25.27
N ALA A 606 8.55 -26.30 -25.03
CA ALA A 606 9.18 -27.26 -25.94
C ALA A 606 8.38 -28.57 -26.06
N SER A 607 7.95 -29.16 -24.94
CA SER A 607 7.16 -30.41 -24.95
C SER A 607 5.77 -30.25 -25.58
N LEU A 608 5.13 -29.10 -25.39
CA LEU A 608 3.88 -28.76 -26.09
C LEU A 608 4.10 -28.62 -27.61
N LYS A 609 5.23 -28.05 -28.03
CA LYS A 609 5.58 -27.92 -29.46
C LYS A 609 5.86 -29.27 -30.11
N GLU A 610 6.52 -30.19 -29.40
CA GLU A 610 6.75 -31.56 -29.85
C GLU A 610 5.43 -32.34 -29.95
N ARG A 611 4.54 -32.22 -28.96
CA ARG A 611 3.19 -32.81 -29.00
C ARG A 611 2.35 -32.27 -30.15
N ASN A 612 2.39 -30.96 -30.41
CA ASN A 612 1.66 -30.36 -31.54
C ASN A 612 2.18 -30.89 -32.87
N LYS A 613 3.50 -31.02 -33.06
CA LYS A 613 4.08 -31.61 -34.27
C LYS A 613 3.63 -33.07 -34.48
N ALA A 614 3.55 -33.87 -33.42
CA ALA A 614 3.03 -35.24 -33.53
C ALA A 614 1.55 -35.27 -33.96
N MET A 615 0.71 -34.38 -33.41
CA MET A 615 -0.69 -34.27 -33.83
C MET A 615 -0.84 -33.72 -35.26
N GLU A 616 0.05 -32.83 -35.72
CA GLU A 616 0.11 -32.38 -37.12
C GLU A 616 0.49 -33.54 -38.08
N GLU A 617 1.35 -34.46 -37.65
CA GLU A 617 1.73 -35.65 -38.42
C GLU A 617 0.60 -36.70 -38.45
N GLU A 618 -0.06 -36.97 -37.31
CA GLU A 618 -1.26 -37.83 -37.22
C GLU A 618 -2.43 -37.32 -38.07
N LEU A 619 -2.70 -36.00 -38.03
CA LEU A 619 -3.75 -35.36 -38.85
C LEU A 619 -3.45 -35.47 -40.35
N LYS A 620 -2.16 -35.41 -40.74
CA LYS A 620 -1.76 -35.56 -42.14
C LYS A 620 -1.95 -36.99 -42.63
N GLU A 621 -1.52 -37.99 -41.84
CA GLU A 621 -1.74 -39.42 -42.14
C GLU A 621 -3.25 -39.76 -42.23
N LEU A 622 -4.07 -39.15 -41.38
CA LEU A 622 -5.53 -39.29 -41.43
C LEU A 622 -6.11 -38.68 -42.72
N HIS A 623 -5.69 -37.47 -43.11
CA HIS A 623 -6.13 -36.81 -44.35
C HIS A 623 -5.70 -37.58 -45.61
N GLU A 624 -4.49 -38.15 -45.61
CA GLU A 624 -3.96 -38.98 -46.70
C GLU A 624 -4.77 -40.28 -46.85
N ARG A 625 -5.10 -40.97 -45.75
CA ARG A 625 -6.04 -42.12 -45.76
C ARG A 625 -7.44 -41.76 -46.24
N TYR A 626 -8.01 -40.64 -45.79
CA TYR A 626 -9.33 -40.19 -46.28
C TYR A 626 -9.31 -39.90 -47.78
N SER A 627 -8.21 -39.35 -48.30
CA SER A 627 -8.04 -39.09 -49.73
C SER A 627 -7.96 -40.39 -50.53
N GLU A 628 -7.22 -41.40 -50.05
CA GLU A 628 -7.16 -42.72 -50.68
C GLU A 628 -8.51 -43.44 -50.66
N ILE A 629 -9.21 -43.44 -49.51
CA ILE A 629 -10.55 -44.05 -49.38
C ILE A 629 -11.56 -43.36 -50.31
N SER A 630 -11.53 -42.03 -50.41
CA SER A 630 -12.39 -41.27 -51.33
C SER A 630 -12.11 -41.59 -52.80
N LEU A 631 -10.84 -41.75 -53.17
CA LEU A 631 -10.45 -42.18 -54.51
C LEU A 631 -10.95 -43.60 -54.82
N ARG A 632 -10.78 -44.55 -53.89
CA ARG A 632 -11.31 -45.93 -54.03
C ARG A 632 -12.83 -45.96 -54.14
N PHE A 633 -13.53 -45.10 -53.41
CA PHE A 633 -14.99 -44.99 -53.52
C PHE A 633 -15.41 -44.48 -54.92
N ALA A 634 -14.70 -43.51 -55.48
CA ALA A 634 -14.93 -43.02 -56.84
C ALA A 634 -14.63 -44.07 -57.92
N GLU A 635 -13.58 -44.88 -57.75
CA GLU A 635 -13.28 -46.03 -58.62
C GLU A 635 -14.45 -47.04 -58.62
N VAL A 636 -14.86 -47.49 -57.43
CA VAL A 636 -15.94 -48.50 -57.26
C VAL A 636 -17.30 -47.99 -57.76
N GLU A 637 -17.64 -46.71 -57.52
CA GLU A 637 -18.87 -46.12 -58.06
C GLU A 637 -18.83 -46.00 -59.60
N GLY A 638 -17.65 -45.72 -60.18
CA GLY A 638 -17.44 -45.76 -61.63
C GLY A 638 -17.68 -47.15 -62.23
N GLU A 639 -17.07 -48.18 -61.63
CA GLU A 639 -17.28 -49.58 -62.02
C GLU A 639 -18.76 -49.98 -61.90
N ARG A 640 -19.42 -49.60 -60.79
CA ARG A 640 -20.84 -49.86 -60.57
C ARG A 640 -21.73 -49.19 -61.62
N GLN A 641 -21.46 -47.94 -61.99
CA GLN A 641 -22.18 -47.25 -63.06
C GLN A 641 -21.97 -47.93 -64.42
N GLN A 642 -20.74 -48.37 -64.73
CA GLN A 642 -20.44 -49.09 -65.97
C GLN A 642 -21.10 -50.47 -66.02
N LEU A 643 -21.21 -51.17 -64.89
CA LEU A 643 -21.98 -52.40 -64.76
C LEU A 643 -23.48 -52.16 -64.99
N VAL A 644 -24.05 -51.11 -64.38
CA VAL A 644 -25.46 -50.72 -64.56
C VAL A 644 -25.76 -50.32 -66.02
N MET A 645 -24.84 -49.63 -66.70
CA MET A 645 -24.96 -49.34 -68.13
C MET A 645 -24.94 -50.62 -68.98
N THR A 646 -24.10 -51.60 -68.63
CA THR A 646 -23.99 -52.88 -69.33
C THR A 646 -25.24 -53.76 -69.13
N VAL A 647 -25.77 -53.83 -67.90
CA VAL A 647 -27.05 -54.51 -67.62
C VAL A 647 -28.21 -53.82 -68.37
N ARG A 648 -28.20 -52.47 -68.46
CA ARG A 648 -29.22 -51.72 -69.20
C ARG A 648 -29.13 -51.94 -70.72
N SER A 649 -27.93 -52.02 -71.31
CA SER A 649 -27.79 -52.30 -72.75
C SER A 649 -28.21 -53.73 -73.08
N LEU A 650 -27.79 -54.72 -72.28
CA LEU A 650 -28.21 -56.12 -72.43
C LEU A 650 -29.75 -56.26 -72.35
N LYS A 651 -30.37 -55.67 -71.32
CA LYS A 651 -31.84 -55.67 -71.15
C LYS A 651 -32.59 -54.97 -72.30
N ASN A 652 -31.98 -53.96 -72.92
CA ASN A 652 -32.54 -53.30 -74.10
C ASN A 652 -32.32 -54.09 -75.41
N SER A 653 -31.36 -55.03 -75.45
CA SER A 653 -31.14 -55.94 -76.59
C SER A 653 -31.93 -57.26 -76.52
N GLN A 654 -32.67 -57.49 -75.44
CA GLN A 654 -33.61 -58.61 -75.25
C GLN A 654 -35.08 -58.17 -75.44
N ARG A 655 -35.30 -57.06 -76.16
CA ARG A 655 -36.61 -56.49 -76.53
C ARG A 655 -36.60 -56.11 -78.01
#